data_AF-A0AAP5WG18-F1
#
_entry.id   AF-A0AAP5WG18-F1
#
_cell.length_a   1.000
_cell.length_b   1.000
_cell.length_c   1.000
_cell.angle_alpha   90.00
_cell.angle_beta   90.00
_cell.angle_gamma   90.00
#
_symmetry.space_group_name_H-M   'P 1'
#
loop_
_entity.id
_entity.type
_entity.pdbx_description
1 polymer ?
#
loop_
_entity_poly.entity_id
_entity_poly.type
_entity_poly.pdbx_seq_one_letter_code
_entity_poly.pdbx_strand_id
1 'polypeptide(L)'
;MKEIITIPDTVINNIMQNVAPHWGQLGWVTYKRTYSRWISNKNRSEEWPETVKRVVEGNINLDPRLHKDNPNPEVVHSLSMEAQQLFKMIYGLAATPSGRNLWISGTDYQKRNGDSLNNCWFIAIRPQEYGNSHIKPIMVSKTEKAVSMPFAFLFDQLMKGGGVGFSVEKNNVTKIPIVDHAISLQIIISHDSAAYDESLATGAKDRDKALIARDALIYVLPDTREGWVEALAQLIDAHFIGNYKEIVFDISKIRARGVRIHGFGGTASGPAPLIEMLKDVNVIINNKVSAKLNSVDCTDISNLIGKAVVAGNVRRSAEIALGDSNDYDFITMKQNKDKVYHHRWASNNSIITDEKYANYGDVAEAVAKNGEPGIFNLDMSRNYGRITDGRQNNVDATVEGTNPCGEISLSNGEPCNLFEVFPSIAEEQGWKLKDVVTLAARYTKRITFSHYDWEVSRQSIAKNRRIGVSLSGIQDWFLKDFGNRVVTGFNTEGDAIFDKRIVHAIDELYHNVVQADNEYSAVLACNRSIKHTTVKPSGTVSKLAGVSEGMHFHYSNYLIQRIRFQETDPLLPVLQKCGYHIEPDVYTKNTKCVEFPVKSEHADSEHFASAGNVSIAEQLATQAFLQKYWSDNAVSCTITFQPSETQQIAPLLAKYRNAIKSTSLLPYAGDAFEQAPKQPITNTEYKACLTKITDDVEMVYAREHGLENQDLEIVGQQDCVDGSCPIK
;
A
#
# COMPACT_ATOMS: atom_id res chain seq x y z
N MET A 1 -20.27 29.78 10.51
CA MET A 1 -20.20 28.53 9.73
C MET A 1 -18.76 28.40 9.26
N LYS A 2 -18.12 27.22 9.39
CA LYS A 2 -16.80 27.01 8.79
C LYS A 2 -16.95 27.17 7.27
N GLU A 3 -16.08 27.97 6.66
CA GLU A 3 -16.11 28.17 5.21
C GLU A 3 -15.55 26.91 4.54
N ILE A 4 -16.34 26.31 3.65
CA ILE A 4 -16.00 25.06 2.95
C ILE A 4 -15.80 25.42 1.48
N ILE A 5 -14.60 25.14 0.97
CA ILE A 5 -14.30 25.28 -0.46
C ILE A 5 -15.04 24.19 -1.21
N THR A 6 -15.82 24.59 -2.20
CA THR A 6 -16.51 23.68 -3.13
C THR A 6 -16.25 24.13 -4.56
N ILE A 7 -16.25 23.19 -5.50
CA ILE A 7 -16.06 23.47 -6.92
C ILE A 7 -17.44 23.62 -7.57
N PRO A 8 -17.76 24.79 -8.16
CA PRO A 8 -19.04 24.99 -8.81
C PRO A 8 -19.22 24.03 -10.00
N ASP A 9 -20.43 23.51 -10.17
CA ASP A 9 -20.76 22.58 -11.28
C ASP A 9 -20.55 23.24 -12.64
N THR A 10 -20.71 24.57 -12.75
CA THR A 10 -20.39 25.32 -13.97
C THR A 10 -18.92 25.21 -14.36
N VAL A 11 -18.01 25.22 -13.39
CA VAL A 11 -16.57 25.06 -13.63
C VAL A 11 -16.26 23.62 -14.02
N ILE A 12 -16.86 22.64 -13.33
CA ILE A 12 -16.69 21.22 -13.66
C ILE A 12 -17.13 20.95 -15.10
N ASN A 13 -18.34 21.40 -15.47
CA ASN A 13 -18.87 21.22 -16.82
C ASN A 13 -17.97 21.87 -17.89
N ASN A 14 -17.44 23.06 -17.61
CA ASN A 14 -16.49 23.72 -18.51
C ASN A 14 -15.18 22.91 -18.65
N ILE A 15 -14.65 22.34 -17.56
CA ILE A 15 -13.46 21.49 -17.64
C ILE A 15 -13.75 20.23 -18.45
N MET A 16 -14.88 19.56 -18.21
CA MET A 16 -15.28 18.35 -18.93
C MET A 16 -15.47 18.57 -20.43
N GLN A 17 -15.83 19.78 -20.87
CA GLN A 17 -15.93 20.12 -22.29
C GLN A 17 -14.57 20.31 -22.98
N ASN A 18 -13.52 20.61 -22.20
CA ASN A 18 -12.20 21.00 -22.72
C ASN A 18 -11.08 20.01 -22.38
N VAL A 19 -11.37 19.00 -21.55
CA VAL A 19 -10.42 17.99 -21.09
C VAL A 19 -11.07 16.62 -21.22
N ALA A 20 -10.36 15.68 -21.84
CA ALA A 20 -10.75 14.27 -21.86
C ALA A 20 -9.86 13.51 -20.86
N PRO A 21 -10.42 12.68 -19.96
CA PRO A 21 -9.61 11.78 -19.13
C PRO A 21 -8.75 10.85 -20.00
N HIS A 22 -7.46 10.75 -19.70
CA HIS A 22 -6.57 9.81 -20.38
C HIS A 22 -6.72 8.39 -19.82
N TRP A 23 -7.80 7.71 -20.18
CA TRP A 23 -8.01 6.32 -19.77
C TRP A 23 -7.08 5.36 -20.53
N GLY A 24 -6.38 4.49 -19.80
CA GLY A 24 -5.78 3.29 -20.39
C GLY A 24 -6.85 2.31 -20.86
N GLN A 25 -6.46 1.28 -21.63
CA GLN A 25 -7.40 0.26 -22.14
C GLN A 25 -8.19 -0.47 -21.04
N LEU A 26 -7.66 -0.49 -19.81
CA LEU A 26 -8.27 -1.06 -18.60
C LEU A 26 -8.80 0.00 -17.63
N GLY A 27 -8.63 1.28 -17.96
CA GLY A 27 -8.62 2.36 -17.00
C GLY A 27 -10.00 2.62 -16.40
N TRP A 28 -11.00 2.84 -17.25
CA TRP A 28 -12.37 3.10 -16.81
C TRP A 28 -12.96 1.89 -16.06
N VAL A 29 -12.75 0.67 -16.57
CA VAL A 29 -13.20 -0.57 -15.91
C VAL A 29 -12.58 -0.68 -14.51
N THR A 30 -11.28 -0.38 -14.40
CA THR A 30 -10.56 -0.37 -13.11
C THR A 30 -11.10 0.71 -12.17
N TYR A 31 -11.42 1.91 -12.67
CA TYR A 31 -12.06 2.97 -11.91
C TYR A 31 -13.42 2.51 -11.36
N LYS A 32 -14.32 2.07 -12.24
CA LYS A 32 -15.72 1.77 -11.90
C LYS A 32 -15.82 0.68 -10.84
N ARG A 33 -14.95 -0.33 -10.90
CA ARG A 33 -14.94 -1.45 -9.94
C ARG A 33 -14.20 -1.17 -8.62
N THR A 34 -13.32 -0.17 -8.58
CA THR A 34 -12.35 0.00 -7.47
C THR A 34 -12.54 1.30 -6.71
N TYR A 35 -12.80 2.39 -7.41
CA TYR A 35 -12.77 3.75 -6.84
C TYR A 35 -14.12 4.46 -6.88
N SER A 36 -15.02 4.03 -7.75
CA SER A 36 -16.39 4.55 -7.80
C SER A 36 -17.20 4.08 -6.59
N ARG A 37 -17.74 5.02 -5.82
CA ARG A 37 -18.54 4.72 -4.62
C ARG A 37 -20.03 4.72 -4.92
N TRP A 38 -20.78 3.90 -4.21
CA TRP A 38 -22.24 3.92 -4.26
C TRP A 38 -22.83 5.25 -3.73
N ILE A 39 -23.78 5.82 -4.47
CA ILE A 39 -24.55 7.01 -4.11
C ILE A 39 -26.00 6.60 -3.88
N SER A 40 -26.37 6.36 -2.62
CA SER A 40 -27.69 5.81 -2.26
C SER A 40 -28.88 6.62 -2.77
N ASN A 41 -28.80 7.95 -2.77
CA ASN A 41 -29.90 8.80 -3.24
C ASN A 41 -30.00 8.90 -4.77
N LYS A 42 -28.96 8.46 -5.50
CA LYS A 42 -28.99 8.38 -6.97
C LYS A 42 -29.16 6.95 -7.48
N ASN A 43 -29.11 5.95 -6.59
CA ASN A 43 -29.21 4.53 -6.92
C ASN A 43 -28.23 4.15 -8.05
N ARG A 44 -26.97 4.60 -7.91
CA ARG A 44 -25.85 4.26 -8.79
C ARG A 44 -24.53 4.54 -8.11
N SER A 45 -23.47 3.96 -8.65
CA SER A 45 -22.08 4.31 -8.35
C SER A 45 -21.68 5.70 -8.92
N GLU A 46 -20.66 6.33 -8.32
CA GLU A 46 -20.06 7.60 -8.76
C GLU A 46 -19.62 7.54 -10.24
N GLU A 47 -19.70 8.68 -10.93
CA GLU A 47 -18.96 8.90 -12.16
C GLU A 47 -17.65 9.64 -11.90
N TRP A 48 -16.68 9.52 -12.81
CA TRP A 48 -15.34 10.07 -12.62
C TRP A 48 -15.30 11.52 -12.12
N PRO A 49 -16.02 12.49 -12.73
CA PRO A 49 -16.01 13.87 -12.23
C PRO A 49 -16.56 14.01 -10.80
N GLU A 50 -17.49 13.16 -10.36
CA GLU A 50 -18.01 13.17 -8.99
C GLU A 50 -16.97 12.67 -7.98
N THR A 51 -16.26 11.59 -8.32
CA THR A 51 -15.12 11.10 -7.53
C THR A 51 -14.03 12.16 -7.42
N VAL A 52 -13.60 12.77 -8.54
CA VAL A 52 -12.57 13.79 -8.55
C VAL A 52 -12.98 15.02 -7.74
N LYS A 53 -14.23 15.48 -7.87
CA LYS A 53 -14.79 16.59 -7.08
C LYS A 53 -14.65 16.32 -5.58
N ARG A 54 -15.18 15.19 -5.11
CA ARG A 54 -15.13 14.81 -3.69
C ARG A 54 -13.69 14.69 -3.17
N VAL A 55 -12.80 14.11 -3.98
CA VAL A 55 -11.40 13.91 -3.61
C VAL A 55 -10.65 15.23 -3.46
N VAL A 56 -10.87 16.17 -4.39
CA VAL A 56 -10.23 17.50 -4.36
C VAL A 56 -10.80 18.35 -3.24
N GLU A 57 -12.12 18.41 -3.09
CA GLU A 57 -12.77 19.14 -2.00
C GLU A 57 -12.36 18.57 -0.63
N GLY A 58 -12.27 17.24 -0.51
CA GLY A 58 -11.79 16.57 0.70
C GLY A 58 -10.36 16.95 1.07
N ASN A 59 -9.47 17.15 0.09
CA ASN A 59 -8.08 17.54 0.33
C ASN A 59 -7.92 19.04 0.59
N ILE A 60 -8.52 19.90 -0.24
CA ILE A 60 -8.30 21.35 -0.15
C ILE A 60 -8.81 21.92 1.18
N ASN A 61 -9.89 21.34 1.72
CA ASN A 61 -10.47 21.72 3.00
C ASN A 61 -9.68 21.24 4.22
N LEU A 62 -8.56 20.51 4.04
CA LEU A 62 -7.60 20.22 5.12
C LEU A 62 -6.62 21.38 5.35
N ASP A 63 -6.64 22.43 4.53
CA ASP A 63 -5.79 23.60 4.75
C ASP A 63 -6.14 24.25 6.11
N PRO A 64 -5.19 24.30 7.07
CA PRO A 64 -5.48 24.76 8.42
C PRO A 64 -5.91 26.23 8.48
N ARG A 65 -5.64 27.03 7.44
CA ARG A 65 -6.04 28.43 7.37
C ARG A 65 -7.56 28.60 7.20
N LEU A 66 -8.26 27.59 6.69
CA LEU A 66 -9.73 27.55 6.57
C LEU A 66 -10.44 27.26 7.91
N HIS A 67 -9.70 26.78 8.91
CA HIS A 67 -10.28 26.39 10.21
C HIS A 67 -10.15 27.48 11.29
N LYS A 68 -9.73 28.69 10.90
CA LYS A 68 -9.77 29.88 11.75
C LYS A 68 -11.20 30.43 11.81
N ASP A 69 -11.54 31.18 12.87
CA ASP A 69 -12.90 31.71 13.07
C ASP A 69 -13.40 32.60 11.93
N ASN A 70 -12.49 33.36 11.31
CA ASN A 70 -12.75 34.18 10.12
C ASN A 70 -11.58 34.04 9.14
N PRO A 71 -11.63 33.08 8.20
CA PRO A 71 -10.55 32.88 7.22
C PRO A 71 -10.43 34.11 6.30
N ASN A 72 -9.21 34.43 5.87
CA ASN A 72 -8.97 35.55 4.95
C ASN A 72 -9.64 35.26 3.58
N PRO A 73 -10.50 36.15 3.06
CA PRO A 73 -11.15 35.96 1.75
C PRO A 73 -10.18 35.73 0.59
N GLU A 74 -8.98 36.32 0.62
CA GLU A 74 -7.95 36.08 -0.40
C GLU A 74 -7.42 34.64 -0.35
N VAL A 75 -7.30 34.08 0.86
CA VAL A 75 -6.91 32.67 1.05
C VAL A 75 -8.00 31.74 0.51
N VAL A 76 -9.26 32.05 0.80
CA VAL A 76 -10.43 31.29 0.30
C VAL A 76 -10.46 31.32 -1.23
N HIS A 77 -10.27 32.50 -1.83
CA HIS A 77 -10.23 32.66 -3.28
C HIS A 77 -9.07 31.87 -3.89
N SER A 78 -7.86 32.02 -3.34
CA SER A 78 -6.67 31.30 -3.81
C SER A 78 -6.84 29.78 -3.74
N LEU A 79 -7.38 29.25 -2.64
CA LEU A 79 -7.65 27.82 -2.48
C LEU A 79 -8.75 27.33 -3.41
N SER A 80 -9.76 28.16 -3.70
CA SER A 80 -10.78 27.85 -4.70
C SER A 80 -10.18 27.71 -6.10
N MET A 81 -9.25 28.59 -6.48
CA MET A 81 -8.55 28.49 -7.77
C MET A 81 -7.63 27.27 -7.82
N GLU A 82 -6.92 26.96 -6.74
CA GLU A 82 -6.10 25.74 -6.65
C GLU A 82 -6.97 24.47 -6.73
N ALA A 83 -8.15 24.45 -6.11
CA ALA A 83 -9.09 23.34 -6.22
C ALA A 83 -9.51 23.10 -7.68
N GLN A 84 -9.76 24.16 -8.45
CA GLN A 84 -10.11 24.04 -9.87
C GLN A 84 -8.94 23.48 -10.69
N GLN A 85 -7.70 23.90 -10.40
CA GLN A 85 -6.50 23.36 -11.05
C GLN A 85 -6.28 21.89 -10.69
N LEU A 86 -6.41 21.52 -9.41
CA LEU A 86 -6.33 20.13 -8.95
C LEU A 86 -7.40 19.26 -9.61
N PHE A 87 -8.63 19.75 -9.71
CA PHE A 87 -9.70 19.04 -10.41
C PHE A 87 -9.33 18.80 -11.86
N LYS A 88 -8.91 19.84 -12.59
CA LYS A 88 -8.50 19.70 -13.99
C LYS A 88 -7.38 18.67 -14.16
N MET A 89 -6.35 18.74 -13.30
CA MET A 89 -5.18 17.87 -13.34
C MET A 89 -5.54 16.41 -13.08
N ILE A 90 -6.32 16.14 -12.04
CA ILE A 90 -6.71 14.78 -11.66
C ILE A 90 -7.75 14.22 -12.65
N TYR A 91 -8.71 15.04 -13.08
CA TYR A 91 -9.72 14.64 -14.05
C TYR A 91 -9.10 14.20 -15.38
N GLY A 92 -8.10 14.94 -15.87
CA GLY A 92 -7.33 14.57 -17.07
C GLY A 92 -6.36 13.39 -16.89
N LEU A 93 -6.23 12.85 -15.68
CA LEU A 93 -5.25 11.81 -15.32
C LEU A 93 -3.79 12.21 -15.58
N ALA A 94 -3.47 13.52 -15.56
CA ALA A 94 -2.09 14.01 -15.59
C ALA A 94 -1.33 13.61 -14.32
N ALA A 95 -2.06 13.52 -13.21
CA ALA A 95 -1.57 13.05 -11.92
C ALA A 95 -2.77 12.62 -11.07
N THR A 96 -2.52 11.84 -10.02
CA THR A 96 -3.59 11.30 -9.18
C THR A 96 -3.07 11.03 -7.76
N PRO A 97 -3.90 11.22 -6.72
CA PRO A 97 -3.51 10.81 -5.39
C PRO A 97 -3.50 9.28 -5.28
N SER A 98 -3.07 8.75 -4.12
CA SER A 98 -3.12 7.30 -3.90
C SER A 98 -4.53 6.72 -4.12
N GLY A 99 -4.61 5.43 -4.49
CA GLY A 99 -5.91 4.75 -4.61
C GLY A 99 -6.76 4.82 -3.33
N ARG A 100 -6.12 4.90 -2.16
CA ARG A 100 -6.81 5.17 -0.89
C ARG A 100 -7.54 6.50 -0.90
N ASN A 101 -6.85 7.56 -1.33
CA ASN A 101 -7.42 8.90 -1.39
C ASN A 101 -8.57 8.97 -2.40
N LEU A 102 -8.46 8.31 -3.57
CA LEU A 102 -9.57 8.19 -4.52
C LEU A 102 -10.82 7.59 -3.86
N TRP A 103 -10.64 6.52 -3.08
CA TRP A 103 -11.74 5.85 -2.37
C TRP A 103 -12.29 6.64 -1.18
N ILE A 104 -11.44 7.35 -0.41
CA ILE A 104 -11.79 7.85 0.94
C ILE A 104 -11.87 9.37 1.07
N SER A 105 -11.06 10.15 0.33
CA SER A 105 -10.97 11.61 0.53
C SER A 105 -12.32 12.31 0.37
N GLY A 106 -12.76 13.11 1.34
CA GLY A 106 -14.05 13.82 1.28
C GLY A 106 -15.28 12.98 1.61
N THR A 107 -15.13 11.69 1.95
CA THR A 107 -16.24 10.86 2.47
C THR A 107 -16.53 11.15 3.94
N ASP A 108 -17.73 10.79 4.40
CA ASP A 108 -18.03 10.84 5.85
C ASP A 108 -17.24 9.82 6.67
N TYR A 109 -16.77 8.74 6.04
CA TYR A 109 -15.85 7.80 6.69
C TYR A 109 -14.54 8.50 7.06
N GLN A 110 -13.97 9.27 6.12
CA GLN A 110 -12.74 10.02 6.34
C GLN A 110 -12.85 11.02 7.50
N LYS A 111 -14.01 11.69 7.62
CA LYS A 111 -14.26 12.69 8.67
C LYS A 111 -14.33 12.08 10.07
N ARG A 112 -14.71 10.79 10.19
CA ARG A 112 -14.92 10.10 11.47
C ARG A 112 -13.79 9.18 11.89
N ASN A 113 -12.91 8.78 10.96
CA ASN A 113 -11.84 7.83 11.21
C ASN A 113 -10.49 8.48 10.91
N GLY A 114 -9.65 8.62 11.94
CA GLY A 114 -8.27 9.05 11.73
C GLY A 114 -7.49 8.05 10.88
N ASP A 115 -6.31 8.46 10.44
CA ASP A 115 -5.36 7.67 9.65
C ASP A 115 -5.84 7.34 8.22
N SER A 116 -7.12 7.58 7.91
CA SER A 116 -7.83 7.02 6.75
C SER A 116 -7.30 7.48 5.38
N LEU A 117 -6.61 8.63 5.32
CA LEU A 117 -5.99 9.16 4.10
C LEU A 117 -4.60 8.59 3.81
N ASN A 118 -3.99 7.87 4.77
CA ASN A 118 -2.69 7.24 4.65
C ASN A 118 -2.85 5.72 4.56
N ASN A 119 -2.12 5.11 3.63
CA ASN A 119 -2.33 3.69 3.30
C ASN A 119 -1.27 2.76 3.89
N CYS A 120 -0.07 3.24 4.19
CA CYS A 120 1.01 2.39 4.68
C CYS A 120 1.74 3.03 5.86
N TRP A 121 2.33 2.19 6.72
CA TRP A 121 2.93 2.58 7.99
C TRP A 121 4.19 1.79 8.28
N PHE A 122 4.94 2.22 9.29
CA PHE A 122 6.01 1.44 9.89
C PHE A 122 5.91 1.43 11.43
N ILE A 123 6.21 0.29 12.07
CA ILE A 123 6.28 0.18 13.54
C ILE A 123 7.43 -0.73 13.98
N ALA A 124 8.16 -0.37 15.03
CA ALA A 124 9.22 -1.22 15.57
C ALA A 124 8.67 -2.17 16.65
N ILE A 125 9.01 -3.47 16.57
CA ILE A 125 8.49 -4.49 17.48
C ILE A 125 9.29 -4.52 18.79
N ARG A 126 8.97 -3.57 19.67
CA ARG A 126 9.51 -3.42 21.03
C ARG A 126 8.43 -2.86 21.96
N PRO A 127 8.53 -3.04 23.29
CA PRO A 127 7.55 -2.48 24.22
C PRO A 127 7.49 -0.94 24.13
N GLN A 128 6.28 -0.41 24.01
CA GLN A 128 6.02 1.01 23.74
C GLN A 128 4.78 1.51 24.50
N GLU A 129 4.71 2.82 24.72
CA GLU A 129 3.55 3.46 25.35
C GLU A 129 2.44 3.67 24.32
N TYR A 130 1.19 3.42 24.70
CA TYR A 130 0.04 3.78 23.86
C TYR A 130 -0.14 5.29 23.76
N GLY A 131 0.26 6.05 24.79
CA GLY A 131 0.08 7.49 24.84
C GLY A 131 -1.39 7.91 24.87
N ASN A 132 -1.69 9.13 24.44
CA ASN A 132 -3.06 9.63 24.29
C ASN A 132 -3.68 9.18 22.95
N SER A 133 -3.67 7.88 22.67
CA SER A 133 -4.25 7.28 21.45
C SER A 133 -5.72 6.89 21.64
N HIS A 134 -6.44 6.59 20.55
CA HIS A 134 -7.85 6.19 20.60
C HIS A 134 -8.07 4.81 21.23
N ILE A 135 -7.13 3.88 21.04
CA ILE A 135 -7.13 2.55 21.64
C ILE A 135 -6.29 2.59 22.92
N LYS A 136 -6.83 2.01 23.99
CA LYS A 136 -6.13 1.87 25.26
C LYS A 136 -6.55 0.59 25.98
N PRO A 137 -5.65 -0.41 26.10
CA PRO A 137 -5.94 -1.61 26.88
C PRO A 137 -6.25 -1.28 28.35
N ILE A 138 -7.17 -2.04 28.95
CA ILE A 138 -7.61 -1.83 30.34
C ILE A 138 -6.45 -2.04 31.33
N MET A 139 -5.54 -2.96 31.03
CA MET A 139 -4.44 -3.36 31.92
C MET A 139 -3.27 -2.39 31.95
N VAL A 140 -3.20 -1.43 31.01
CA VAL A 140 -2.00 -0.61 30.82
C VAL A 140 -2.33 0.88 30.93
N SER A 141 -1.53 1.60 31.69
CA SER A 141 -1.66 3.07 31.75
C SER A 141 -1.15 3.74 30.47
N LYS A 142 -1.54 5.00 30.23
CA LYS A 142 -1.15 5.69 28.99
C LYS A 142 0.36 5.94 28.84
N THR A 143 1.10 5.95 29.96
CA THR A 143 2.55 6.20 30.02
C THR A 143 3.35 4.94 30.31
N GLU A 144 2.69 3.79 30.38
CA GLU A 144 3.36 2.51 30.64
C GLU A 144 3.66 1.82 29.31
N LYS A 145 4.87 1.25 29.21
CA LYS A 145 5.29 0.51 28.03
C LYS A 145 4.66 -0.88 28.06
N ALA A 146 3.87 -1.19 27.05
CA ALA A 146 3.25 -2.49 26.85
C ALA A 146 3.99 -3.28 25.78
N VAL A 147 4.08 -4.60 25.93
CA VAL A 147 4.56 -5.48 24.86
C VAL A 147 3.56 -5.49 23.70
N SER A 148 2.26 -5.38 24.01
CA SER A 148 1.19 -5.38 23.01
C SER A 148 1.20 -4.20 22.04
N MET A 149 1.68 -3.03 22.47
CA MET A 149 1.48 -1.76 21.73
C MET A 149 1.86 -1.81 20.25
N PRO A 150 3.07 -2.27 19.85
CA PRO A 150 3.41 -2.35 18.43
C PRO A 150 2.53 -3.33 17.63
N PHE A 151 2.10 -4.43 18.25
CA PHE A 151 1.19 -5.41 17.64
C PHE A 151 -0.23 -4.86 17.51
N ALA A 152 -0.69 -4.08 18.49
CA ALA A 152 -1.97 -3.39 18.46
C ALA A 152 -1.99 -2.30 17.38
N PHE A 153 -0.90 -1.54 17.24
CA PHE A 153 -0.73 -0.58 16.14
C PHE A 153 -0.78 -1.29 14.78
N LEU A 154 -0.01 -2.37 14.62
CA LEU A 154 -0.01 -3.17 13.40
C LEU A 154 -1.42 -3.68 13.09
N PHE A 155 -2.10 -4.29 14.06
CA PHE A 155 -3.46 -4.81 13.86
C PHE A 155 -4.45 -3.72 13.46
N ASP A 156 -4.41 -2.58 14.15
CA ASP A 156 -5.30 -1.45 13.88
C ASP A 156 -5.12 -0.90 12.45
N GLN A 157 -3.88 -0.68 12.02
CA GLN A 157 -3.60 -0.15 10.70
C GLN A 157 -3.93 -1.14 9.58
N LEU A 158 -3.72 -2.44 9.81
CA LEU A 158 -4.15 -3.48 8.88
C LEU A 158 -5.69 -3.57 8.79
N MET A 159 -6.41 -3.46 9.92
CA MET A 159 -7.88 -3.42 9.95
C MET A 159 -8.46 -2.15 9.29
N LYS A 160 -7.71 -1.05 9.27
CA LYS A 160 -7.99 0.15 8.45
C LYS A 160 -7.66 -0.07 6.96
N GLY A 161 -7.32 -1.30 6.58
CA GLY A 161 -6.98 -1.72 5.22
C GLY A 161 -5.70 -1.09 4.70
N GLY A 162 -4.78 -0.73 5.60
CA GLY A 162 -3.43 -0.29 5.25
C GLY A 162 -2.41 -1.43 5.27
N GLY A 163 -1.20 -1.15 4.80
CA GLY A 163 -0.05 -2.05 4.94
C GLY A 163 0.92 -1.57 6.04
N VAL A 164 1.60 -2.47 6.71
CA VAL A 164 2.49 -2.14 7.83
C VAL A 164 3.83 -2.83 7.66
N GLY A 165 4.89 -2.05 7.56
CA GLY A 165 6.24 -2.57 7.76
C GLY A 165 6.59 -2.63 9.24
N PHE A 166 7.34 -3.64 9.65
CA PHE A 166 7.75 -3.76 11.04
C PHE A 166 9.16 -4.29 11.20
N SER A 167 9.90 -3.80 12.21
CA SER A 167 11.25 -4.26 12.52
C SER A 167 11.26 -5.22 13.69
N VAL A 168 11.80 -6.41 13.46
CA VAL A 168 12.13 -7.45 14.44
C VAL A 168 13.65 -7.56 14.67
N GLU A 169 14.40 -6.48 14.39
CA GLU A 169 15.82 -6.42 14.75
C GLU A 169 16.03 -6.81 16.22
N LYS A 170 17.19 -7.39 16.50
CA LYS A 170 17.63 -7.79 17.83
C LYS A 170 17.59 -6.62 18.81
N ASN A 171 17.92 -5.41 18.34
CA ASN A 171 17.83 -4.19 19.15
C ASN A 171 16.39 -3.79 19.55
N ASN A 172 15.39 -4.36 18.91
CA ASN A 172 13.97 -4.24 19.26
C ASN A 172 13.54 -5.43 20.12
N VAL A 173 13.72 -6.64 19.61
CA VAL A 173 13.21 -7.88 20.24
C VAL A 173 13.85 -8.13 21.61
N THR A 174 15.13 -7.81 21.81
CA THR A 174 15.78 -8.00 23.12
C THR A 174 15.22 -7.12 24.24
N LYS A 175 14.48 -6.05 23.89
CA LYS A 175 13.78 -5.18 24.84
C LYS A 175 12.46 -5.78 25.33
N ILE A 176 11.96 -6.82 24.67
CA ILE A 176 10.82 -7.58 25.18
C ILE A 176 11.29 -8.34 26.44
N PRO A 177 10.54 -8.25 27.55
CA PRO A 177 10.88 -8.96 28.78
C PRO A 177 10.77 -10.48 28.60
N ILE A 178 11.23 -11.21 29.60
CA ILE A 178 10.97 -12.66 29.68
C ILE A 178 9.46 -12.87 29.80
N VAL A 179 8.92 -13.91 29.17
CA VAL A 179 7.52 -14.30 29.36
C VAL A 179 7.37 -14.87 30.76
N ASP A 180 6.62 -14.18 31.62
CA ASP A 180 6.58 -14.49 33.05
C ASP A 180 5.75 -15.74 33.35
N HIS A 181 4.59 -15.87 32.69
CA HIS A 181 3.65 -16.95 32.96
C HIS A 181 2.82 -17.32 31.73
N ALA A 182 2.31 -18.55 31.74
CA ALA A 182 1.40 -19.03 30.72
C ALA A 182 -0.03 -18.54 30.99
N ILE A 183 -0.78 -18.25 29.93
CA ILE A 183 -2.19 -17.88 30.00
C ILE A 183 -3.08 -19.02 29.51
N SER A 184 -4.01 -19.44 30.37
CA SER A 184 -5.17 -20.23 29.95
C SER A 184 -6.16 -19.32 29.23
N LEU A 185 -6.28 -19.48 27.91
CA LEU A 185 -7.22 -18.69 27.10
C LEU A 185 -8.54 -19.47 26.93
N GLN A 186 -9.65 -18.86 27.33
CA GLN A 186 -10.98 -19.30 26.93
C GLN A 186 -11.66 -18.25 26.04
N ILE A 187 -12.29 -18.70 24.96
CA ILE A 187 -13.14 -17.85 24.13
C ILE A 187 -14.55 -18.42 24.21
N ILE A 188 -15.52 -17.59 24.60
CA ILE A 188 -16.89 -18.02 24.86
C ILE A 188 -17.88 -17.28 23.98
N ILE A 189 -18.99 -17.95 23.67
CA ILE A 189 -20.06 -17.41 22.83
C ILE A 189 -21.43 -17.87 23.31
N SER A 190 -22.38 -16.94 23.35
CA SER A 190 -23.80 -17.17 23.68
C SER A 190 -24.49 -17.97 22.58
N HIS A 191 -25.38 -18.90 22.98
CA HIS A 191 -26.23 -19.65 22.05
C HIS A 191 -27.13 -18.75 21.18
N ASP A 192 -27.42 -17.53 21.64
CA ASP A 192 -28.18 -16.53 20.88
C ASP A 192 -27.40 -15.86 19.73
N SER A 193 -26.09 -16.06 19.64
CA SER A 193 -25.29 -15.43 18.58
C SER A 193 -25.51 -16.12 17.24
N ALA A 194 -25.73 -15.33 16.18
CA ALA A 194 -25.77 -15.84 14.82
C ALA A 194 -24.44 -16.45 14.34
N ALA A 195 -23.34 -16.26 15.08
CA ALA A 195 -22.04 -16.86 14.82
C ALA A 195 -21.74 -18.09 15.71
N TYR A 196 -22.73 -18.60 16.47
CA TYR A 196 -22.53 -19.64 17.47
C TYR A 196 -21.88 -20.92 16.91
N ASP A 197 -22.49 -21.54 15.90
CA ASP A 197 -22.01 -22.82 15.35
C ASP A 197 -20.63 -22.69 14.70
N GLU A 198 -20.38 -21.61 13.96
CA GLU A 198 -19.07 -21.31 13.36
C GLU A 198 -17.99 -21.12 14.44
N SER A 199 -18.34 -20.43 15.53
CA SER A 199 -17.40 -20.18 16.62
C SER A 199 -17.07 -21.45 17.40
N LEU A 200 -18.05 -22.33 17.63
CA LEU A 200 -17.78 -23.63 18.25
C LEU A 200 -16.87 -24.50 17.37
N ALA A 201 -17.11 -24.52 16.06
CA ALA A 201 -16.28 -25.26 15.11
C ALA A 201 -14.81 -24.80 15.08
N THR A 202 -14.55 -23.52 15.41
CA THR A 202 -13.21 -22.93 15.51
C THR A 202 -12.62 -22.98 16.93
N GLY A 203 -13.36 -23.56 17.87
CA GLY A 203 -12.91 -23.89 19.22
C GLY A 203 -13.25 -22.86 20.29
N ALA A 204 -14.23 -21.98 20.07
CA ALA A 204 -14.92 -21.30 21.17
C ALA A 204 -15.75 -22.32 21.98
N LYS A 205 -16.15 -21.91 23.19
CA LYS A 205 -17.01 -22.69 24.08
C LYS A 205 -18.37 -22.02 24.24
N ASP A 206 -19.39 -22.82 24.45
CA ASP A 206 -20.70 -22.34 24.89
C ASP A 206 -20.55 -21.59 26.21
N ARG A 207 -20.96 -20.32 26.24
CA ARG A 207 -20.85 -19.45 27.42
C ARG A 207 -21.52 -20.07 28.65
N ASP A 208 -22.67 -20.70 28.47
CA ASP A 208 -23.48 -21.20 29.58
C ASP A 208 -22.94 -22.55 30.12
N LYS A 209 -22.01 -23.18 29.39
CA LYS A 209 -21.31 -24.42 29.78
C LYS A 209 -19.84 -24.21 30.16
N ALA A 210 -19.30 -23.01 29.97
CA ALA A 210 -17.90 -22.73 30.22
C ALA A 210 -17.62 -22.71 31.73
N LEU A 211 -16.64 -23.51 32.16
CA LEU A 211 -16.11 -23.44 33.52
C LEU A 211 -15.06 -22.35 33.58
N ILE A 212 -15.39 -21.22 34.19
CA ILE A 212 -14.53 -20.05 34.31
C ILE A 212 -13.99 -19.95 35.73
N ALA A 213 -12.68 -19.78 35.88
CA ALA A 213 -12.05 -19.58 37.18
C ALA A 213 -12.53 -18.27 37.82
N ARG A 214 -12.61 -18.26 39.15
CA ARG A 214 -13.16 -17.11 39.91
C ARG A 214 -12.32 -15.84 39.74
N ASP A 215 -11.02 -15.99 39.53
CA ASP A 215 -10.03 -14.93 39.34
C ASP A 215 -9.67 -14.69 37.86
N ALA A 216 -10.42 -15.29 36.92
CA ALA A 216 -10.21 -15.07 35.51
C ALA A 216 -10.48 -13.61 35.11
N LEU A 217 -9.65 -13.09 34.21
CA LEU A 217 -9.93 -11.81 33.57
C LEU A 217 -10.96 -12.01 32.46
N ILE A 218 -12.16 -11.45 32.62
CA ILE A 218 -13.22 -11.55 31.62
C ILE A 218 -13.33 -10.23 30.85
N TYR A 219 -13.24 -10.30 29.52
CA TYR A 219 -13.46 -9.15 28.64
C TYR A 219 -14.54 -9.48 27.60
N VAL A 220 -15.58 -8.66 27.57
CA VAL A 220 -16.68 -8.78 26.60
C VAL A 220 -16.37 -7.88 25.41
N LEU A 221 -16.10 -8.48 24.25
CA LEU A 221 -15.63 -7.74 23.09
C LEU A 221 -16.78 -6.90 22.49
N PRO A 222 -16.60 -5.58 22.31
CA PRO A 222 -17.50 -4.81 21.48
C PRO A 222 -17.32 -5.17 20.00
N ASP A 223 -18.40 -5.13 19.22
CA ASP A 223 -18.40 -5.40 17.78
C ASP A 223 -17.82 -4.23 16.96
N THR A 224 -16.53 -3.99 17.17
CA THR A 224 -15.76 -2.87 16.66
C THR A 224 -14.35 -3.29 16.31
N ARG A 225 -13.67 -2.53 15.44
CA ARG A 225 -12.23 -2.73 15.17
C ARG A 225 -11.42 -2.65 16.45
N GLU A 226 -11.71 -1.66 17.28
CA GLU A 226 -11.05 -1.43 18.57
C GLU A 226 -11.18 -2.64 19.49
N GLY A 227 -12.36 -3.27 19.58
CA GLY A 227 -12.56 -4.46 20.41
C GLY A 227 -11.70 -5.65 20.01
N TRP A 228 -11.43 -5.84 18.72
CA TRP A 228 -10.52 -6.88 18.22
C TRP A 228 -9.07 -6.59 18.64
N VAL A 229 -8.65 -5.34 18.47
CA VAL A 229 -7.29 -4.89 18.84
C VAL A 229 -7.07 -4.97 20.34
N GLU A 230 -8.04 -4.53 21.14
CA GLU A 230 -7.98 -4.58 22.61
C GLU A 230 -7.95 -6.01 23.14
N ALA A 231 -8.65 -6.96 22.50
CA ALA A 231 -8.58 -8.36 22.89
C ALA A 231 -7.18 -8.95 22.67
N LEU A 232 -6.57 -8.72 21.50
CA LEU A 232 -5.19 -9.12 21.24
C LEU A 232 -4.22 -8.47 22.23
N ALA A 233 -4.38 -7.17 22.47
CA ALA A 233 -3.48 -6.45 23.36
C ALA A 233 -3.54 -6.98 24.79
N GLN A 234 -4.76 -7.23 25.28
CA GLN A 234 -4.96 -7.81 26.60
C GLN A 234 -4.37 -9.21 26.72
N LEU A 235 -4.54 -10.05 25.69
CA LEU A 235 -3.94 -11.38 25.67
C LEU A 235 -2.41 -11.32 25.76
N ILE A 236 -1.77 -10.47 24.96
CA ILE A 236 -0.31 -10.32 24.96
C ILE A 236 0.17 -9.82 26.32
N ASP A 237 -0.38 -8.70 26.80
CA ASP A 237 0.10 -8.05 28.02
C ASP A 237 -0.13 -8.91 29.28
N ALA A 238 -1.17 -9.75 29.30
CA ALA A 238 -1.41 -10.66 30.42
C ALA A 238 -0.24 -11.61 30.68
N HIS A 239 0.59 -11.95 29.69
CA HIS A 239 1.76 -12.81 29.88
C HIS A 239 2.94 -12.13 30.59
N PHE A 240 2.92 -10.80 30.68
CA PHE A 240 4.04 -9.97 31.17
C PHE A 240 3.64 -9.04 32.33
N ILE A 241 2.34 -8.86 32.56
CA ILE A 241 1.81 -7.90 33.52
C ILE A 241 0.80 -8.60 34.43
N GLY A 242 0.93 -8.36 35.73
CA GLY A 242 0.05 -8.95 36.73
C GLY A 242 0.36 -10.43 36.99
N ASN A 243 -0.61 -11.14 37.54
CA ASN A 243 -0.51 -12.57 37.86
C ASN A 243 -1.80 -13.27 37.40
N TYR A 244 -2.15 -13.07 36.13
CA TYR A 244 -3.36 -13.62 35.54
C TYR A 244 -3.09 -15.06 35.11
N LYS A 245 -3.91 -16.01 35.54
CA LYS A 245 -3.77 -17.42 35.10
C LYS A 245 -4.70 -17.77 33.96
N GLU A 246 -5.81 -17.03 33.86
CA GLU A 246 -6.86 -17.27 32.88
C GLU A 246 -7.41 -15.95 32.35
N ILE A 247 -7.59 -15.90 31.04
CA ILE A 247 -8.32 -14.84 30.35
C ILE A 247 -9.50 -15.45 29.59
N VAL A 248 -10.64 -14.77 29.66
CA VAL A 248 -11.87 -15.19 29.01
C VAL A 248 -12.39 -14.07 28.12
N PHE A 249 -12.46 -14.35 26.83
CA PHE A 249 -13.04 -13.44 25.85
C PHE A 249 -14.46 -13.85 25.49
N ASP A 250 -15.43 -13.01 25.82
CA ASP A 250 -16.81 -13.17 25.37
C ASP A 250 -17.01 -12.45 24.04
N ILE A 251 -17.14 -13.24 22.98
CA ILE A 251 -17.30 -12.77 21.60
C ILE A 251 -18.78 -12.74 21.15
N SER A 252 -19.73 -12.92 22.08
CA SER A 252 -21.17 -13.03 21.76
C SER A 252 -21.72 -11.85 20.98
N LYS A 253 -21.10 -10.67 21.09
CA LYS A 253 -21.52 -9.45 20.39
C LYS A 253 -20.95 -9.34 18.98
N ILE A 254 -19.91 -10.08 18.62
CA ILE A 254 -19.26 -9.98 17.32
C ILE A 254 -20.23 -10.41 16.22
N ARG A 255 -20.38 -9.58 15.20
CA ARG A 255 -21.29 -9.83 14.07
C ARG A 255 -20.92 -11.11 13.31
N ALA A 256 -21.94 -11.80 12.81
CA ALA A 256 -21.77 -13.01 12.01
C ALA A 256 -21.19 -12.73 10.63
N ARG A 257 -20.68 -13.78 9.99
CA ARG A 257 -20.20 -13.76 8.60
C ARG A 257 -21.29 -13.25 7.65
N GLY A 258 -20.91 -12.41 6.69
CA GLY A 258 -21.82 -11.88 5.66
C GLY A 258 -22.50 -10.56 6.02
N VAL A 259 -22.44 -10.10 7.27
CA VAL A 259 -23.01 -8.80 7.68
C VAL A 259 -22.21 -7.65 7.08
N ARG A 260 -22.85 -6.65 6.44
CA ARG A 260 -22.16 -5.52 5.78
C ARG A 260 -21.23 -4.74 6.73
N ILE A 261 -20.05 -4.36 6.26
CA ILE A 261 -19.13 -3.46 6.99
C ILE A 261 -19.37 -2.02 6.52
N HIS A 262 -19.55 -1.08 7.45
CA HIS A 262 -19.69 0.33 7.12
C HIS A 262 -18.30 0.98 6.95
N GLY A 263 -18.08 1.69 5.83
CA GLY A 263 -16.84 2.45 5.59
C GLY A 263 -15.81 1.77 4.68
N PHE A 264 -15.83 0.44 4.61
CA PHE A 264 -15.11 -0.36 3.63
C PHE A 264 -16.11 -1.07 2.70
N GLY A 265 -15.67 -1.46 1.50
CA GLY A 265 -16.45 -2.37 0.67
C GLY A 265 -16.45 -3.79 1.30
N GLY A 266 -17.53 -4.54 1.11
CA GLY A 266 -17.63 -5.96 1.52
C GLY A 266 -18.46 -6.25 2.77
N THR A 267 -18.28 -7.46 3.29
CA THR A 267 -19.05 -8.06 4.40
C THR A 267 -18.13 -8.56 5.52
N ALA A 268 -18.65 -8.81 6.72
CA ALA A 268 -17.88 -9.29 7.86
C ALA A 268 -17.49 -10.76 7.68
N SER A 269 -16.34 -11.14 8.23
CA SER A 269 -15.85 -12.52 8.23
C SER A 269 -16.55 -13.45 9.22
N GLY A 270 -17.25 -12.90 10.21
CA GLY A 270 -17.55 -13.61 11.45
C GLY A 270 -16.33 -13.63 12.40
N PRO A 271 -16.50 -14.14 13.63
CA PRO A 271 -15.46 -14.17 14.65
C PRO A 271 -14.39 -15.26 14.46
N ALA A 272 -14.61 -16.24 13.57
CA ALA A 272 -13.70 -17.37 13.35
C ALA A 272 -12.21 -16.97 13.18
N PRO A 273 -11.85 -16.00 12.31
CA PRO A 273 -10.47 -15.58 12.16
C PRO A 273 -9.84 -15.00 13.44
N LEU A 274 -10.64 -14.27 14.24
CA LEU A 274 -10.20 -13.72 15.52
C LEU A 274 -9.91 -14.84 16.53
N ILE A 275 -10.78 -15.85 16.58
CA ILE A 275 -10.63 -17.01 17.47
C ILE A 275 -9.33 -17.75 17.17
N GLU A 276 -9.07 -18.07 15.90
CA GLU A 276 -7.85 -18.75 15.47
C GLU A 276 -6.60 -17.95 15.81
N MET A 277 -6.58 -16.65 15.46
CA MET A 277 -5.45 -15.77 15.72
C MET A 277 -5.12 -15.69 17.22
N LEU A 278 -6.11 -15.46 18.07
CA LEU A 278 -5.89 -15.35 19.52
C LEU A 278 -5.34 -16.66 20.10
N LYS A 279 -5.84 -17.81 19.64
CA LYS A 279 -5.35 -19.13 20.06
C LYS A 279 -3.90 -19.36 19.62
N ASP A 280 -3.57 -19.10 18.36
CA ASP A 280 -2.24 -19.32 17.82
C ASP A 280 -1.20 -18.38 18.46
N VAL A 281 -1.56 -17.10 18.66
CA VAL A 281 -0.71 -16.14 19.38
C VAL A 281 -0.48 -16.60 20.82
N ASN A 282 -1.53 -17.05 21.53
CA ASN A 282 -1.39 -17.58 22.89
C ASN A 282 -0.43 -18.78 22.94
N VAL A 283 -0.51 -19.69 21.97
CA VAL A 283 0.40 -20.84 21.87
C VAL A 283 1.85 -20.40 21.69
N ILE A 284 2.12 -19.42 20.81
CA ILE A 284 3.48 -18.91 20.59
C ILE A 284 4.07 -18.35 21.89
N ILE A 285 3.33 -17.50 22.60
CA ILE A 285 3.83 -16.84 23.81
C ILE A 285 3.97 -17.84 24.96
N ASN A 286 2.98 -18.74 25.16
CA ASN A 286 3.05 -19.80 26.18
C ASN A 286 4.24 -20.75 25.98
N ASN A 287 4.63 -21.04 24.74
CA ASN A 287 5.82 -21.86 24.45
C ASN A 287 7.14 -21.19 24.82
N LYS A 288 7.10 -19.91 25.23
CA LYS A 288 8.27 -19.11 25.62
C LYS A 288 8.27 -18.72 27.09
N VAL A 289 7.43 -19.32 27.93
CA VAL A 289 7.47 -19.10 29.39
C VAL A 289 8.87 -19.31 29.95
N SER A 290 9.31 -18.37 30.78
CA SER A 290 10.66 -18.29 31.34
C SER A 290 11.78 -18.08 30.30
N ALA A 291 11.43 -17.73 29.05
CA ALA A 291 12.34 -17.34 27.99
C ALA A 291 11.91 -16.00 27.36
N LYS A 292 12.76 -15.43 26.50
CA LYS A 292 12.41 -14.26 25.69
C LYS A 292 11.82 -14.70 24.34
N LEU A 293 10.90 -13.91 23.81
CA LEU A 293 10.52 -13.99 22.40
C LEU A 293 11.74 -13.66 21.51
N ASN A 294 11.85 -14.35 20.38
CA ASN A 294 12.85 -14.04 19.35
C ASN A 294 12.20 -13.38 18.11
N SER A 295 13.02 -13.04 17.11
CA SER A 295 12.58 -12.41 15.86
C SER A 295 11.53 -13.24 15.11
N VAL A 296 11.70 -14.56 15.08
CA VAL A 296 10.76 -15.49 14.45
C VAL A 296 9.44 -15.52 15.20
N ASP A 297 9.43 -15.56 16.54
CA ASP A 297 8.20 -15.54 17.34
C ASP A 297 7.44 -14.22 17.10
N CYS A 298 8.14 -13.09 17.11
CA CYS A 298 7.55 -11.78 16.86
C CYS A 298 6.99 -11.66 15.44
N THR A 299 7.70 -12.19 14.45
CA THR A 299 7.25 -12.21 13.06
C THR A 299 6.07 -13.15 12.88
N ASP A 300 6.05 -14.33 13.52
CA ASP A 300 4.93 -15.26 13.48
C ASP A 300 3.66 -14.62 14.10
N ILE A 301 3.78 -13.86 15.21
CA ILE A 301 2.66 -13.10 15.79
C ILE A 301 2.12 -12.05 14.81
N SER A 302 2.98 -11.23 14.21
CA SER A 302 2.56 -10.25 13.19
C SER A 302 1.87 -10.93 12.01
N ASN A 303 2.46 -12.01 11.48
CA ASN A 303 1.89 -12.76 10.36
C ASN A 303 0.50 -13.36 10.68
N LEU A 304 0.27 -13.83 11.91
CA LEU A 304 -1.04 -14.30 12.35
C LEU A 304 -2.07 -13.17 12.40
N ILE A 305 -1.65 -11.96 12.80
CA ILE A 305 -2.49 -10.77 12.75
C ILE A 305 -2.85 -10.46 11.29
N GLY A 306 -1.87 -10.40 10.38
CA GLY A 306 -2.10 -10.24 8.95
C GLY A 306 -3.08 -11.28 8.39
N LYS A 307 -2.85 -12.57 8.66
CA LYS A 307 -3.75 -13.67 8.29
C LYS A 307 -5.18 -13.43 8.77
N ALA A 308 -5.36 -13.04 10.03
CA ALA A 308 -6.67 -12.78 10.62
C ALA A 308 -7.40 -11.63 9.91
N VAL A 309 -6.67 -10.59 9.53
CA VAL A 309 -7.20 -9.43 8.80
C VAL A 309 -7.62 -9.81 7.37
N VAL A 310 -6.81 -10.59 6.64
CA VAL A 310 -7.18 -11.10 5.30
C VAL A 310 -8.45 -11.96 5.38
N ALA A 311 -8.46 -12.94 6.28
CA ALA A 311 -9.61 -13.80 6.50
C ALA A 311 -10.82 -13.00 7.04
N GLY A 312 -10.55 -11.89 7.72
CA GLY A 312 -11.44 -10.83 8.20
C GLY A 312 -12.19 -10.05 7.12
N ASN A 313 -11.97 -10.38 5.85
CA ASN A 313 -12.47 -9.68 4.66
C ASN A 313 -11.90 -8.26 4.46
N VAL A 314 -10.84 -7.90 5.20
CA VAL A 314 -10.03 -6.71 4.90
C VAL A 314 -8.91 -7.15 3.96
N ARG A 315 -9.21 -7.08 2.67
CA ARG A 315 -8.42 -7.60 1.53
C ARG A 315 -6.97 -7.09 1.36
N ARG A 316 -6.45 -6.27 2.28
CA ARG A 316 -5.27 -5.42 2.06
C ARG A 316 -4.22 -5.50 3.17
N SER A 317 -4.11 -6.60 3.92
CA SER A 317 -2.97 -6.72 4.83
C SER A 317 -1.72 -7.00 4.00
N ALA A 318 -0.90 -5.97 3.85
CA ALA A 318 0.43 -6.10 3.28
C ALA A 318 1.44 -5.83 4.39
N GLU A 319 2.31 -6.79 4.63
CA GLU A 319 3.35 -6.69 5.65
C GLU A 319 4.74 -6.80 5.02
N ILE A 320 5.68 -6.04 5.57
CA ILE A 320 7.10 -6.30 5.39
C ILE A 320 7.75 -6.50 6.76
N ALA A 321 8.39 -7.64 6.97
CA ALA A 321 9.18 -7.90 8.15
C ALA A 321 10.63 -7.51 7.89
N LEU A 322 11.21 -6.66 8.72
CA LEU A 322 12.61 -6.25 8.66
C LEU A 322 13.41 -6.88 9.81
N GLY A 323 14.40 -7.71 9.50
CA GLY A 323 15.24 -8.38 10.49
C GLY A 323 16.73 -8.11 10.29
N ASP A 324 17.57 -8.52 11.25
CA ASP A 324 19.02 -8.39 11.12
C ASP A 324 19.55 -9.26 9.98
N SER A 325 20.56 -8.77 9.27
CA SER A 325 21.21 -9.50 8.18
C SER A 325 21.99 -10.76 8.62
N ASN A 326 22.16 -10.98 9.91
CA ASN A 326 22.85 -12.15 10.48
C ASN A 326 21.92 -13.07 11.28
N ASP A 327 20.60 -12.82 11.28
CA ASP A 327 19.61 -13.67 11.91
C ASP A 327 19.14 -14.76 10.93
N TYR A 328 19.85 -15.89 10.94
CA TYR A 328 19.57 -17.00 10.03
C TYR A 328 18.18 -17.62 10.26
N ASP A 329 17.69 -17.65 11.51
CA ASP A 329 16.37 -18.17 11.83
C ASP A 329 15.28 -17.31 11.18
N PHE A 330 15.43 -15.98 11.22
CA PHE A 330 14.56 -15.04 10.51
C PHE A 330 14.66 -15.20 8.99
N ILE A 331 15.88 -15.17 8.42
CA ILE A 331 16.12 -15.25 6.98
C ILE A 331 15.50 -16.53 6.38
N THR A 332 15.62 -17.65 7.08
CA THR A 332 15.16 -18.96 6.58
C THR A 332 13.76 -19.34 7.03
N MET A 333 13.05 -18.50 7.80
CA MET A 333 11.75 -18.88 8.37
C MET A 333 10.70 -19.24 7.30
N LYS A 334 10.74 -18.63 6.12
CA LYS A 334 9.83 -18.93 4.99
C LYS A 334 10.25 -20.20 4.19
N GLN A 335 11.26 -20.95 4.64
CA GLN A 335 11.60 -22.25 4.07
C GLN A 335 10.77 -23.40 4.69
N ASN A 336 10.14 -23.18 5.85
CA ASN A 336 9.20 -24.11 6.45
C ASN A 336 7.84 -24.01 5.72
N LYS A 337 7.59 -24.93 4.78
CA LYS A 337 6.38 -24.93 3.94
C LYS A 337 5.08 -24.99 4.75
N ASP A 338 5.04 -25.79 5.81
CA ASP A 338 3.83 -25.94 6.62
C ASP A 338 3.46 -24.63 7.31
N LYS A 339 4.45 -23.94 7.89
CA LYS A 339 4.24 -22.62 8.49
C LYS A 339 3.97 -21.53 7.45
N VAL A 340 4.58 -21.61 6.27
CA VAL A 340 4.26 -20.72 5.14
C VAL A 340 2.80 -20.86 4.79
N TYR A 341 2.31 -22.05 4.44
CA TYR A 341 0.90 -22.27 4.09
C TYR A 341 -0.05 -21.87 5.22
N HIS A 342 0.39 -22.01 6.48
CA HIS A 342 -0.43 -21.61 7.61
C HIS A 342 -0.54 -20.08 7.80
N HIS A 343 0.58 -19.35 7.81
CA HIS A 343 0.59 -17.92 8.17
C HIS A 343 1.78 -17.11 7.64
N ARG A 344 2.98 -17.70 7.44
CA ARG A 344 4.19 -16.92 7.07
C ARG A 344 4.17 -16.35 5.64
N TRP A 345 3.11 -16.61 4.87
CA TRP A 345 2.84 -15.92 3.60
C TRP A 345 2.42 -14.46 3.82
N ALA A 346 1.98 -14.06 5.03
CA ALA A 346 1.39 -12.74 5.26
C ALA A 346 2.39 -11.57 5.14
N SER A 347 3.70 -11.84 5.31
CA SER A 347 4.77 -10.86 5.11
C SER A 347 5.78 -11.27 4.04
N ASN A 348 6.31 -10.27 3.32
CA ASN A 348 7.60 -10.38 2.66
C ASN A 348 8.71 -10.01 3.65
N ASN A 349 9.84 -10.69 3.62
CA ASN A 349 10.90 -10.53 4.62
C ASN A 349 12.11 -9.86 3.98
N SER A 350 12.65 -8.85 4.63
CA SER A 350 13.86 -8.16 4.18
C SER A 350 14.88 -8.04 5.30
N ILE A 351 16.15 -8.09 4.93
CA ILE A 351 17.25 -7.85 5.87
C ILE A 351 17.59 -6.37 5.90
N ILE A 352 17.94 -5.88 7.10
CA ILE A 352 18.50 -4.55 7.29
C ILE A 352 20.01 -4.61 7.09
N THR A 353 20.53 -3.70 6.27
CA THR A 353 21.95 -3.59 5.95
C THR A 353 22.49 -2.18 6.20
N ASP A 354 23.82 -2.05 6.10
CA ASP A 354 24.55 -0.79 6.16
C ASP A 354 25.57 -0.69 5.00
N GLU A 355 26.29 0.44 4.91
CA GLU A 355 27.32 0.68 3.88
C GLU A 355 28.51 -0.32 3.91
N LYS A 356 28.70 -1.03 5.02
CA LYS A 356 29.78 -2.00 5.24
C LYS A 356 29.36 -3.42 4.94
N TYR A 357 28.06 -3.68 4.79
CA TYR A 357 27.55 -5.01 4.48
C TYR A 357 28.10 -5.51 3.14
N ALA A 358 28.76 -6.67 3.19
CA ALA A 358 29.45 -7.25 2.03
C ALA A 358 29.04 -8.71 1.75
N ASN A 359 28.31 -9.38 2.65
CA ASN A 359 27.96 -10.79 2.48
C ASN A 359 26.69 -10.98 1.65
N TYR A 360 26.75 -10.68 0.35
CA TYR A 360 25.60 -10.87 -0.55
C TYR A 360 25.48 -12.29 -1.12
N GLY A 361 26.43 -13.19 -0.87
CA GLY A 361 26.43 -14.56 -1.40
C GLY A 361 25.21 -15.36 -0.94
N ASP A 362 25.03 -15.46 0.38
CA ASP A 362 23.91 -16.20 0.98
C ASP A 362 22.55 -15.59 0.61
N VAL A 363 22.48 -14.26 0.54
CA VAL A 363 21.29 -13.52 0.12
C VAL A 363 20.95 -13.84 -1.33
N ALA A 364 21.94 -13.82 -2.24
CA ALA A 364 21.74 -14.16 -3.64
C ALA A 364 21.27 -15.61 -3.83
N GLU A 365 21.79 -16.56 -3.04
CA GLU A 365 21.36 -17.95 -3.09
C GLU A 365 19.90 -18.12 -2.64
N ALA A 366 19.48 -17.42 -1.59
CA ALA A 366 18.09 -17.44 -1.12
C ALA A 366 17.15 -16.78 -2.15
N VAL A 367 17.51 -15.59 -2.63
CA VAL A 367 16.76 -14.84 -3.66
C VAL A 367 16.59 -15.65 -4.94
N ALA A 368 17.61 -16.39 -5.37
CA ALA A 368 17.53 -17.26 -6.54
C ALA A 368 16.45 -18.36 -6.40
N LYS A 369 16.13 -18.78 -5.17
CA LYS A 369 15.14 -19.84 -4.90
C LYS A 369 13.72 -19.30 -4.84
N ASN A 370 13.50 -18.16 -4.21
CA ASN A 370 12.14 -17.66 -3.92
C ASN A 370 11.93 -16.15 -4.04
N GLY A 371 12.99 -15.36 -4.31
CA GLY A 371 12.96 -13.90 -4.37
C GLY A 371 13.18 -13.19 -3.02
N GLU A 372 13.43 -13.95 -1.95
CA GLU A 372 13.56 -13.44 -0.58
C GLU A 372 14.94 -13.81 0.00
N PRO A 373 15.52 -13.03 0.93
CA PRO A 373 14.96 -11.78 1.47
C PRO A 373 15.20 -10.58 0.54
N GLY A 374 14.32 -9.58 0.64
CA GLY A 374 14.63 -8.23 0.15
C GLY A 374 15.72 -7.56 1.01
N ILE A 375 16.15 -6.36 0.61
CA ILE A 375 17.21 -5.62 1.30
C ILE A 375 16.73 -4.20 1.59
N PHE A 376 16.97 -3.73 2.81
CA PHE A 376 16.77 -2.33 3.22
C PHE A 376 18.04 -1.78 3.88
N ASN A 377 18.69 -0.82 3.23
CA ASN A 377 19.86 -0.14 3.75
C ASN A 377 19.45 1.02 4.67
N LEU A 378 19.49 0.74 5.97
CA LEU A 378 19.07 1.69 7.01
C LEU A 378 20.07 2.85 7.16
N ASP A 379 21.37 2.58 7.00
CA ASP A 379 22.41 3.61 7.08
C ASP A 379 22.22 4.66 5.98
N MET A 380 22.04 4.22 4.74
CA MET A 380 21.76 5.13 3.63
C MET A 380 20.44 5.88 3.82
N SER A 381 19.40 5.22 4.34
CA SER A 381 18.09 5.84 4.57
C SER A 381 18.14 6.97 5.60
N ARG A 382 18.98 6.85 6.63
CA ARG A 382 19.19 7.88 7.68
C ARG A 382 20.09 9.03 7.26
N ASN A 383 21.05 8.77 6.38
CA ASN A 383 22.17 9.67 6.10
C ASN A 383 22.17 10.31 4.71
N TYR A 384 21.11 10.09 3.91
CA TYR A 384 20.98 10.68 2.57
C TYR A 384 19.55 11.17 2.28
N GLY A 385 19.46 12.33 1.63
CA GLY A 385 18.37 12.69 0.74
C GLY A 385 18.53 11.93 -0.58
N ARG A 386 18.69 12.66 -1.69
CA ARG A 386 19.12 12.05 -2.96
C ARG A 386 20.60 11.70 -2.90
N ILE A 387 21.05 10.67 -3.61
CA ILE A 387 22.49 10.31 -3.58
C ILE A 387 23.37 11.42 -4.17
N THR A 388 22.87 12.17 -5.16
CA THR A 388 23.62 13.29 -5.76
C THR A 388 23.84 14.46 -4.80
N ASP A 389 23.02 14.59 -3.74
CA ASP A 389 23.14 15.65 -2.73
C ASP A 389 24.23 15.32 -1.67
N GLY A 390 24.87 14.15 -1.78
CA GLY A 390 25.95 13.70 -0.90
C GLY A 390 25.46 13.20 0.46
N ARG A 391 26.40 12.72 1.29
CA ARG A 391 26.09 12.24 2.64
C ARG A 391 25.71 13.42 3.51
N GLN A 392 24.51 13.38 4.07
CA GLN A 392 23.96 14.35 5.01
C GLN A 392 23.69 13.60 6.31
N ASN A 393 24.71 13.52 7.18
CA ASN A 393 24.61 12.74 8.41
C ASN A 393 23.36 13.11 9.21
N ASN A 394 22.56 12.10 9.57
CA ASN A 394 21.34 12.24 10.35
C ASN A 394 20.25 13.11 9.71
N VAL A 395 20.25 13.31 8.39
CA VAL A 395 19.18 14.06 7.68
C VAL A 395 17.80 13.43 7.87
N ASP A 396 17.74 12.12 8.12
CA ASP A 396 16.52 11.37 8.43
C ASP A 396 16.76 10.41 9.61
N ALA A 397 17.37 10.93 10.68
CA ALA A 397 17.93 10.15 11.79
C ALA A 397 16.96 9.17 12.48
N THR A 398 15.66 9.48 12.47
CA THR A 398 14.64 8.68 13.15
C THR A 398 14.08 7.54 12.32
N VAL A 399 14.54 7.37 11.07
CA VAL A 399 14.17 6.20 10.26
C VAL A 399 14.56 4.93 10.99
N GLU A 400 13.67 3.95 10.96
CA GLU A 400 13.87 2.63 11.56
C GLU A 400 13.46 1.51 10.59
N GLY A 401 12.83 1.85 9.47
CA GLY A 401 12.45 0.89 8.45
C GLY A 401 11.74 1.55 7.29
N THR A 402 10.85 0.78 6.66
CA THR A 402 10.10 1.20 5.48
C THR A 402 8.69 0.60 5.50
N ASN A 403 7.81 1.11 4.64
CA ASN A 403 6.50 0.52 4.40
C ASN A 403 6.62 -0.73 3.50
N PRO A 404 5.54 -1.53 3.33
CA PRO A 404 5.59 -2.79 2.59
C PRO A 404 6.15 -2.75 1.17
N CYS A 405 5.99 -1.62 0.46
CA CYS A 405 6.53 -1.48 -0.90
C CYS A 405 7.99 -1.01 -0.91
N GLY A 406 8.54 -0.53 0.21
CA GLY A 406 9.95 -0.16 0.31
C GLY A 406 10.33 1.21 -0.25
N GLU A 407 9.38 2.07 -0.63
CA GLU A 407 9.64 3.37 -1.29
C GLU A 407 9.80 4.54 -0.32
N ILE A 408 9.33 4.42 0.92
CA ILE A 408 9.42 5.48 1.95
C ILE A 408 10.31 5.05 3.10
N SER A 409 11.30 5.88 3.44
CA SER A 409 12.08 5.74 4.67
C SER A 409 11.22 6.25 5.85
N LEU A 410 10.88 5.39 6.81
CA LEU A 410 9.91 5.71 7.85
C LEU A 410 10.48 5.58 9.26
N SER A 411 10.10 6.54 10.11
CA SER A 411 10.28 6.47 11.55
C SER A 411 9.20 5.58 12.18
N ASN A 412 9.41 5.15 13.42
CA ASN A 412 8.42 4.39 14.18
C ASN A 412 7.07 5.17 14.29
N GLY A 413 5.98 4.52 13.87
CA GLY A 413 4.62 5.07 13.85
C GLY A 413 4.34 6.05 12.70
N GLU A 414 5.29 6.28 11.79
CA GLU A 414 5.14 7.24 10.68
C GLU A 414 4.42 6.61 9.47
N PRO A 415 3.48 7.33 8.81
CA PRO A 415 2.83 6.86 7.59
C PRO A 415 3.57 7.25 6.30
N CYS A 416 3.29 6.52 5.22
CA CYS A 416 3.52 7.01 3.86
C CYS A 416 2.47 8.09 3.47
N ASN A 417 2.84 9.02 2.60
CA ASN A 417 1.95 10.11 2.15
C ASN A 417 2.22 10.43 0.67
N LEU A 418 1.47 9.77 -0.22
CA LEU A 418 1.84 9.66 -1.63
C LEU A 418 0.91 10.43 -2.57
N PHE A 419 1.49 10.96 -3.64
CA PHE A 419 0.78 11.49 -4.80
C PHE A 419 1.57 11.16 -6.05
N GLU A 420 0.88 10.75 -7.12
CA GLU A 420 1.51 10.16 -8.28
C GLU A 420 1.36 11.05 -9.51
N VAL A 421 2.46 11.32 -10.18
CA VAL A 421 2.53 12.14 -11.38
C VAL A 421 2.88 11.25 -12.56
N PHE A 422 2.19 11.47 -13.68
CA PHE A 422 2.44 10.78 -14.95
C PHE A 422 2.98 11.80 -15.97
N PRO A 423 4.30 12.02 -16.06
CA PRO A 423 4.86 13.14 -16.81
C PRO A 423 4.39 13.18 -18.28
N SER A 424 4.44 12.04 -18.97
CA SER A 424 4.02 11.95 -20.37
C SER A 424 2.57 12.42 -20.60
N ILE A 425 1.64 11.97 -19.74
CA ILE A 425 0.22 12.34 -19.83
C ILE A 425 0.02 13.80 -19.43
N ALA A 426 0.73 14.26 -18.40
CA ALA A 426 0.64 15.65 -17.97
C ALA A 426 0.98 16.62 -19.11
N GLU A 427 2.05 16.35 -19.85
CA GLU A 427 2.44 17.17 -21.00
C GLU A 427 1.45 17.07 -22.16
N GLU A 428 0.91 15.88 -22.46
CA GLU A 428 -0.17 15.71 -23.46
C GLU A 428 -1.42 16.50 -23.11
N GLN A 429 -1.75 16.56 -21.82
CA GLN A 429 -2.85 17.36 -21.28
C GLN A 429 -2.52 18.86 -21.20
N GLY A 430 -1.35 19.28 -21.73
CA GLY A 430 -0.91 20.66 -21.85
C GLY A 430 -0.39 21.28 -20.55
N TRP A 431 -0.03 20.46 -19.56
CA TRP A 431 0.56 20.95 -18.32
C TRP A 431 2.06 21.16 -18.44
N LYS A 432 2.57 22.17 -17.74
CA LYS A 432 3.99 22.22 -17.38
C LYS A 432 4.21 21.31 -16.18
N LEU A 433 5.20 20.42 -16.26
CA LEU A 433 5.48 19.48 -15.18
C LEU A 433 5.78 20.18 -13.83
N LYS A 434 6.37 21.37 -13.86
CA LYS A 434 6.56 22.22 -12.67
C LYS A 434 5.25 22.49 -11.92
N ASP A 435 4.18 22.83 -12.63
CA ASP A 435 2.89 23.17 -12.02
C ASP A 435 2.25 21.91 -11.41
N VAL A 436 2.40 20.76 -12.09
CA VAL A 436 1.89 19.47 -11.64
C VAL A 436 2.56 19.02 -10.34
N VAL A 437 3.90 19.05 -10.29
CA VAL A 437 4.64 18.64 -9.09
C VAL A 437 4.46 19.63 -7.93
N THR A 438 4.23 20.92 -8.23
CA THR A 438 3.86 21.94 -7.23
C THR A 438 2.52 21.62 -6.58
N LEU A 439 1.50 21.30 -7.38
CA LEU A 439 0.18 20.91 -6.88
C LEU A 439 0.23 19.59 -6.10
N ALA A 440 1.03 18.61 -6.55
CA ALA A 440 1.25 17.34 -5.87
C ALA A 440 1.87 17.53 -4.48
N ALA A 441 2.89 18.39 -4.37
CA ALA A 441 3.54 18.71 -3.10
C ALA A 441 2.56 19.36 -2.11
N ARG A 442 1.74 20.30 -2.58
CA ARG A 442 0.74 20.98 -1.74
C ARG A 442 -0.40 20.05 -1.32
N TYR A 443 -0.86 19.18 -2.23
CA TYR A 443 -1.86 18.17 -1.94
C TYR A 443 -1.40 17.27 -0.78
N THR A 444 -0.21 16.69 -0.90
CA THR A 444 0.36 15.81 0.14
C THR A 444 0.65 16.56 1.43
N LYS A 445 1.08 17.82 1.38
CA LYS A 445 1.29 18.64 2.57
C LYS A 445 0.01 18.79 3.40
N ARG A 446 -1.13 19.04 2.75
CA ARG A 446 -2.44 19.15 3.41
C ARG A 446 -2.89 17.85 4.08
N ILE A 447 -2.57 16.69 3.51
CA ILE A 447 -2.87 15.38 4.13
C ILE A 447 -2.27 15.26 5.53
N THR A 448 -1.09 15.85 5.76
CA THR A 448 -0.43 15.83 7.09
C THR A 448 -1.22 16.55 8.19
N PHE A 449 -2.24 17.33 7.85
CA PHE A 449 -3.14 18.03 8.78
C PHE A 449 -4.45 17.27 9.02
N SER A 450 -4.61 16.08 8.44
CA SER A 450 -5.73 15.19 8.74
C SER A 450 -5.67 14.64 10.17
N HIS A 451 -6.75 13.96 10.59
CA HIS A 451 -6.81 13.35 11.91
C HIS A 451 -5.98 12.06 11.96
N TYR A 452 -5.21 11.89 13.03
CA TYR A 452 -4.40 10.70 13.27
C TYR A 452 -4.68 10.15 14.66
N ASP A 453 -4.98 8.86 14.75
CA ASP A 453 -5.53 8.26 15.96
C ASP A 453 -4.44 7.97 17.00
N TRP A 454 -3.24 7.62 16.53
CA TRP A 454 -2.10 7.25 17.38
C TRP A 454 -1.21 8.45 17.72
N GLU A 455 -0.87 8.61 19.00
CA GLU A 455 0.00 9.70 19.46
C GLU A 455 1.39 9.64 18.84
N VAL A 456 1.98 8.44 18.71
CA VAL A 456 3.27 8.23 18.05
C VAL A 456 3.26 8.74 16.60
N SER A 457 2.14 8.54 15.89
CA SER A 457 1.95 9.03 14.52
C SER A 457 1.78 10.54 14.49
N ARG A 458 0.96 11.12 15.37
CA ARG A 458 0.82 12.59 15.46
C ARG A 458 2.16 13.27 15.71
N GLN A 459 2.99 12.72 16.60
CA GLN A 459 4.30 13.26 16.91
C GLN A 459 5.27 13.17 15.73
N SER A 460 5.37 12.00 15.09
CA SER A 460 6.25 11.82 13.92
C SER A 460 5.83 12.71 12.75
N ILE A 461 4.53 12.79 12.45
CA ILE A 461 3.99 13.60 11.36
C ILE A 461 4.17 15.09 11.63
N ALA A 462 3.90 15.56 12.86
CA ALA A 462 4.09 16.96 13.20
C ALA A 462 5.55 17.40 13.07
N LYS A 463 6.49 16.51 13.43
CA LYS A 463 7.93 16.74 13.31
C LYS A 463 8.39 16.75 11.85
N ASN A 464 8.06 15.70 11.11
CA ASN A 464 8.67 15.39 9.83
C ASN A 464 7.90 15.98 8.64
N ARG A 465 6.58 16.11 8.75
CA ARG A 465 5.68 16.56 7.67
C ARG A 465 5.95 15.89 6.32
N ARG A 466 6.42 14.63 6.33
CA ARG A 466 6.91 13.90 5.16
C ARG A 466 5.88 13.86 4.03
N ILE A 467 6.36 14.07 2.81
CA ILE A 467 5.59 13.87 1.58
C ILE A 467 6.35 12.93 0.63
N GLY A 468 5.61 12.30 -0.29
CA GLY A 468 6.16 11.40 -1.30
C GLY A 468 5.50 11.65 -2.65
N VAL A 469 5.99 12.64 -3.38
CA VAL A 469 5.64 12.85 -4.78
C VAL A 469 6.33 11.77 -5.60
N SER A 470 5.53 10.84 -6.15
CA SER A 470 5.99 9.72 -6.95
C SER A 470 5.89 10.04 -8.43
N LEU A 471 6.85 9.54 -9.21
CA LEU A 471 6.73 9.45 -10.67
C LEU A 471 6.31 8.03 -11.06
N SER A 472 5.44 7.93 -12.06
CA SER A 472 5.06 6.68 -12.72
C SER A 472 4.94 6.92 -14.23
N GLY A 473 4.91 5.84 -15.02
CA GLY A 473 5.02 5.97 -16.48
C GLY A 473 6.43 6.38 -16.91
N ILE A 474 7.45 6.09 -16.09
CA ILE A 474 8.81 6.63 -16.27
C ILE A 474 9.44 6.12 -17.57
N GLN A 475 9.25 4.83 -17.89
CA GLN A 475 9.80 4.26 -19.11
C GLN A 475 9.12 4.84 -20.36
N ASP A 476 7.81 5.05 -20.28
CA ASP A 476 7.04 5.68 -21.38
C ASP A 476 7.51 7.12 -21.59
N TRP A 477 7.61 7.88 -20.50
CA TRP A 477 8.09 9.26 -20.54
C TRP A 477 9.49 9.38 -21.16
N PHE A 478 10.44 8.54 -20.72
CA PHE A 478 11.79 8.58 -21.26
C PHE A 478 11.85 8.25 -22.75
N LEU A 479 11.13 7.20 -23.16
CA LEU A 479 11.09 6.81 -24.58
C LEU A 479 10.43 7.87 -25.45
N LYS A 480 9.34 8.49 -24.98
CA LYS A 480 8.62 9.52 -25.71
C LYS A 480 9.44 10.78 -25.95
N ASP A 481 9.97 11.36 -24.87
CA ASP A 481 10.49 12.73 -24.90
C ASP A 481 11.98 12.78 -25.24
N PHE A 482 12.71 11.71 -24.94
CA PHE A 482 14.16 11.65 -25.15
C PHE A 482 14.56 10.68 -26.26
N GLY A 483 13.67 9.78 -26.65
CA GLY A 483 13.86 8.80 -27.72
C GLY A 483 14.60 7.54 -27.30
N ASN A 484 15.02 7.41 -26.04
CA ASN A 484 15.82 6.30 -25.54
C ASN A 484 15.58 6.04 -24.05
N ARG A 485 15.98 4.85 -23.58
CA ARG A 485 16.02 4.52 -22.15
C ARG A 485 17.10 5.33 -21.45
N VAL A 486 16.99 5.42 -20.12
CA VAL A 486 17.93 6.24 -19.33
C VAL A 486 19.36 5.71 -19.32
N VAL A 487 19.54 4.38 -19.38
CA VAL A 487 20.85 3.74 -19.50
C VAL A 487 21.21 3.67 -20.98
N THR A 488 22.20 4.47 -21.41
CA THR A 488 22.66 4.51 -22.80
C THR A 488 23.81 3.55 -23.08
N GLY A 489 24.34 2.90 -22.03
CA GLY A 489 25.42 1.93 -22.12
C GLY A 489 26.13 1.75 -20.78
N PHE A 490 27.23 0.97 -20.80
CA PHE A 490 28.11 0.77 -19.66
C PHE A 490 29.55 1.10 -20.05
N ASN A 491 30.31 1.73 -19.14
CA ASN A 491 31.74 1.99 -19.36
C ASN A 491 32.59 0.72 -19.18
N THR A 492 33.91 0.83 -19.35
CA THR A 492 34.85 -0.30 -19.20
C THR A 492 34.92 -0.87 -17.78
N GLU A 493 34.49 -0.12 -16.77
CA GLU A 493 34.40 -0.52 -15.37
C GLU A 493 33.01 -1.13 -15.03
N GLY A 494 32.14 -1.22 -16.06
CA GLY A 494 30.79 -1.72 -15.97
C GLY A 494 29.81 -0.75 -15.30
N ASP A 495 30.13 0.53 -15.15
CA ASP A 495 29.23 1.56 -14.63
C ASP A 495 28.28 2.05 -15.71
N ALA A 496 27.02 2.23 -15.35
CA ALA A 496 26.00 2.74 -16.26
C ALA A 496 26.29 4.18 -16.69
N ILE A 497 26.13 4.44 -17.98
CA ILE A 497 26.16 5.77 -18.57
C ILE A 497 24.72 6.23 -18.72
N PHE A 498 24.39 7.37 -18.11
CA PHE A 498 23.03 7.93 -18.13
C PHE A 498 22.89 9.07 -19.14
N ASP A 499 21.70 9.17 -19.74
CA ASP A 499 21.36 10.30 -20.62
C ASP A 499 21.30 11.62 -19.82
N LYS A 500 22.18 12.57 -20.17
CA LYS A 500 22.30 13.86 -19.48
C LYS A 500 21.04 14.74 -19.59
N ARG A 501 20.24 14.57 -20.64
CA ARG A 501 18.98 15.31 -20.81
C ARG A 501 17.95 14.84 -19.77
N ILE A 502 17.86 13.53 -19.57
CA ILE A 502 16.99 12.92 -18.56
C ILE A 502 17.45 13.29 -17.14
N VAL A 503 18.77 13.26 -16.89
CA VAL A 503 19.35 13.73 -15.61
C VAL A 503 18.87 15.16 -15.30
N HIS A 504 19.00 16.08 -16.27
CA HIS A 504 18.63 17.48 -16.07
C HIS A 504 17.12 17.65 -15.80
N ALA A 505 16.26 16.99 -16.59
CA ALA A 505 14.82 17.07 -16.42
C ALA A 505 14.36 16.59 -15.04
N ILE A 506 14.88 15.46 -14.57
CA ILE A 506 14.52 14.91 -13.26
C ILE A 506 15.03 15.77 -12.10
N ASP A 507 16.26 16.28 -12.21
CA ASP A 507 16.85 17.15 -11.19
C ASP A 507 16.04 18.45 -11.03
N GLU A 508 15.63 19.06 -12.14
CA GLU A 508 14.77 20.24 -12.14
C GLU A 508 13.41 19.98 -11.46
N LEU A 509 12.77 18.84 -11.77
CA LEU A 509 11.50 18.47 -11.15
C LEU A 509 11.62 18.30 -9.63
N TYR A 510 12.70 17.70 -9.14
CA TYR A 510 12.92 17.56 -7.70
C TYR A 510 13.00 18.93 -7.02
N HIS A 511 13.78 19.85 -7.60
CA HIS A 511 13.90 21.21 -7.07
C HIS A 511 12.57 21.97 -7.07
N ASN A 512 11.72 21.75 -8.08
CA ASN A 512 10.36 22.30 -8.11
C ASN A 512 9.47 21.77 -6.96
N VAL A 513 9.55 20.47 -6.62
CA VAL A 513 8.84 19.90 -5.45
C VAL A 513 9.32 20.54 -4.15
N VAL A 514 10.64 20.61 -3.95
CA VAL A 514 11.25 21.18 -2.74
C VAL A 514 10.90 22.66 -2.59
N GLN A 515 10.93 23.42 -3.70
CA GLN A 515 10.52 24.82 -3.71
C GLN A 515 9.04 24.96 -3.28
N ALA A 516 8.14 24.16 -3.84
CA ALA A 516 6.72 24.18 -3.50
C ALA A 516 6.46 23.87 -2.01
N ASP A 517 7.15 22.88 -1.43
CA ASP A 517 7.06 22.58 0.00
C ASP A 517 7.59 23.72 0.87
N ASN A 518 8.74 24.31 0.51
CA ASN A 518 9.34 25.40 1.26
C ASN A 518 8.41 26.62 1.34
N GLU A 519 7.86 27.02 0.21
CA GLU A 519 6.92 28.13 0.10
C GLU A 519 5.64 27.83 0.88
N TYR A 520 5.06 26.64 0.72
CA TYR A 520 3.80 26.32 1.37
C TYR A 520 3.95 26.07 2.88
N SER A 521 5.06 25.48 3.32
CA SER A 521 5.37 25.32 4.75
C SER A 521 5.50 26.66 5.46
N ALA A 522 6.10 27.66 4.81
CA ALA A 522 6.16 29.02 5.33
C ALA A 522 4.76 29.65 5.43
N VAL A 523 3.91 29.47 4.40
CA VAL A 523 2.53 29.94 4.39
C VAL A 523 1.67 29.28 5.49
N LEU A 524 1.87 27.99 5.74
CA LEU A 524 1.13 27.22 6.76
C LEU A 524 1.73 27.33 8.17
N ALA A 525 2.90 27.97 8.32
CA ALA A 525 3.66 28.04 9.56
C ALA A 525 3.90 26.65 10.19
N CYS A 526 4.36 25.69 9.37
CA CYS A 526 4.69 24.34 9.81
C CYS A 526 6.12 23.96 9.39
N ASN A 527 6.63 22.84 9.91
CA ASN A 527 7.92 22.32 9.48
C ASN A 527 7.90 22.00 7.99
N ARG A 528 9.03 22.26 7.33
CA ARG A 528 9.31 21.73 6.00
C ARG A 528 9.28 20.21 6.03
N SER A 529 8.94 19.62 4.89
CA SER A 529 8.92 18.17 4.75
C SER A 529 10.36 17.64 4.87
N ILE A 530 10.57 16.63 5.71
CA ILE A 530 11.89 16.03 5.92
C ILE A 530 12.43 15.37 4.64
N LYS A 531 11.51 14.84 3.82
CA LYS A 531 11.71 14.24 2.50
C LYS A 531 10.49 14.51 1.61
N HIS A 532 10.67 14.43 0.30
CA HIS A 532 9.75 14.99 -0.69
C HIS A 532 9.31 14.02 -1.79
N THR A 533 10.24 13.21 -2.30
CA THR A 533 10.08 12.48 -3.56
C THR A 533 10.33 10.98 -3.37
N THR A 534 9.71 10.17 -4.22
CA THR A 534 9.80 8.72 -4.19
C THR A 534 9.52 8.11 -5.57
N VAL A 535 9.62 6.79 -5.70
CA VAL A 535 9.10 6.03 -6.84
C VAL A 535 8.39 4.80 -6.29
N LYS A 536 7.08 4.70 -6.54
CA LYS A 536 6.25 3.54 -6.20
C LYS A 536 5.84 2.79 -7.48
N PRO A 537 5.87 1.45 -7.50
CA PRO A 537 5.30 0.65 -8.58
C PRO A 537 3.77 0.56 -8.40
N SER A 538 3.05 1.58 -8.85
CA SER A 538 1.63 1.74 -8.51
C SER A 538 0.68 0.96 -9.41
N GLY A 539 0.68 -0.38 -9.27
CA GLY A 539 -0.02 -1.29 -10.19
C GLY A 539 -1.46 -0.92 -10.56
N THR A 540 -2.34 -0.61 -9.60
CA THR A 540 -3.75 -0.29 -9.91
C THR A 540 -3.95 1.11 -10.48
N VAL A 541 -3.14 2.06 -10.01
CA VAL A 541 -3.32 3.48 -10.33
C VAL A 541 -2.74 3.78 -11.72
N SER A 542 -1.61 3.16 -12.07
CA SER A 542 -1.06 3.23 -13.43
C SER A 542 -1.97 2.59 -14.47
N LYS A 543 -2.72 1.53 -14.12
CA LYS A 543 -3.76 0.94 -14.99
C LYS A 543 -4.88 1.90 -15.36
N LEU A 544 -5.22 2.87 -14.48
CA LEU A 544 -6.18 3.94 -14.80
C LEU A 544 -5.68 4.73 -16.01
N ALA A 545 -4.42 5.15 -15.94
CA ALA A 545 -3.76 5.99 -16.94
C ALA A 545 -3.24 5.20 -18.16
N GLY A 546 -3.09 3.88 -18.04
CA GLY A 546 -2.55 3.03 -19.11
C GLY A 546 -1.02 3.10 -19.27
N VAL A 547 -0.29 3.43 -18.20
CA VAL A 547 1.17 3.64 -18.24
C VAL A 547 1.95 2.55 -17.51
N SER A 548 3.26 2.50 -17.75
CA SER A 548 4.21 1.68 -16.99
C SER A 548 4.17 1.97 -15.48
N GLU A 549 4.37 0.92 -14.67
CA GLU A 549 4.20 0.95 -13.21
C GLU A 549 5.46 1.51 -12.53
N GLY A 550 5.43 2.75 -12.04
CA GLY A 550 6.62 3.38 -11.44
C GLY A 550 7.78 3.45 -12.45
N MET A 551 8.87 2.73 -12.13
CA MET A 551 10.03 2.57 -13.02
C MET A 551 10.06 1.24 -13.78
N HIS A 552 9.06 0.38 -13.61
CA HIS A 552 9.05 -0.93 -14.24
C HIS A 552 8.95 -0.81 -15.77
N PHE A 553 9.65 -1.71 -16.44
CA PHE A 553 9.44 -1.94 -17.86
C PHE A 553 8.09 -2.64 -18.08
N HIS A 554 7.46 -2.37 -19.22
CA HIS A 554 6.28 -3.13 -19.62
C HIS A 554 6.60 -4.63 -19.70
N TYR A 555 5.62 -5.48 -19.40
CA TYR A 555 5.84 -6.93 -19.39
C TYR A 555 6.16 -7.48 -20.79
N SER A 556 5.52 -6.92 -21.82
CA SER A 556 5.69 -7.27 -23.23
C SER A 556 5.27 -6.09 -24.11
N ASN A 557 5.65 -6.08 -25.39
CA ASN A 557 5.17 -5.12 -26.40
C ASN A 557 3.65 -5.19 -26.57
N TYR A 558 3.14 -6.43 -26.68
CA TYR A 558 1.73 -6.76 -26.84
C TYR A 558 1.38 -7.89 -25.87
N LEU A 559 0.23 -7.79 -25.22
CA LEU A 559 -0.18 -8.77 -24.22
C LEU A 559 -1.70 -8.87 -24.07
N ILE A 560 -2.16 -10.02 -23.61
CA ILE A 560 -3.47 -10.15 -22.96
C ILE A 560 -3.29 -9.91 -21.46
N GLN A 561 -4.05 -8.97 -20.92
CA GLN A 561 -4.18 -8.77 -19.48
C GLN A 561 -5.51 -9.37 -19.02
N ARG A 562 -5.47 -10.32 -18.08
CA ARG A 562 -6.68 -10.91 -17.51
C ARG A 562 -7.08 -10.19 -16.24
N ILE A 563 -8.37 -9.85 -16.14
CA ILE A 563 -8.98 -9.33 -14.92
C ILE A 563 -10.05 -10.30 -14.45
N ARG A 564 -10.03 -10.61 -13.16
CA ARG A 564 -11.03 -11.46 -12.52
C ARG A 564 -12.22 -10.63 -12.04
N PHE A 565 -13.41 -11.19 -12.24
CA PHE A 565 -14.72 -10.63 -11.88
C PHE A 565 -15.55 -11.68 -11.14
N GLN A 566 -16.41 -11.24 -10.21
CA GLN A 566 -17.34 -12.16 -9.57
C GLN A 566 -18.32 -12.56 -10.65
N GLU A 567 -18.76 -13.81 -10.69
CA GLU A 567 -19.66 -14.28 -11.74
C GLU A 567 -20.97 -13.45 -11.82
N THR A 568 -21.33 -12.79 -10.72
CA THR A 568 -22.48 -11.89 -10.59
C THR A 568 -22.18 -10.40 -10.82
N ASP A 569 -20.96 -10.04 -11.25
CA ASP A 569 -20.56 -8.65 -11.46
C ASP A 569 -21.32 -8.03 -12.64
N PRO A 570 -21.97 -6.86 -12.48
CA PRO A 570 -22.77 -6.22 -13.53
C PRO A 570 -21.95 -5.76 -14.73
N LEU A 571 -20.61 -5.67 -14.64
CA LEU A 571 -19.76 -5.36 -15.78
C LEU A 571 -19.62 -6.53 -16.76
N LEU A 572 -19.80 -7.78 -16.31
CA LEU A 572 -19.60 -8.96 -17.17
C LEU A 572 -20.53 -9.00 -18.39
N PRO A 573 -21.86 -8.77 -18.28
CA PRO A 573 -22.74 -8.72 -19.45
C PRO A 573 -22.37 -7.61 -20.43
N VAL A 574 -21.93 -6.45 -19.91
CA VAL A 574 -21.51 -5.30 -20.73
C VAL A 574 -20.22 -5.63 -21.48
N LEU A 575 -19.22 -6.17 -20.81
CA LEU A 575 -17.95 -6.62 -21.41
C LEU A 575 -18.20 -7.70 -22.49
N GLN A 576 -19.11 -8.64 -22.22
CA GLN A 576 -19.46 -9.66 -23.20
C GLN A 576 -20.09 -9.06 -24.46
N LYS A 577 -21.00 -8.08 -24.32
CA LYS A 577 -21.62 -7.38 -25.45
C LYS A 577 -20.61 -6.57 -26.26
N CYS A 578 -19.64 -5.95 -25.60
CA CYS A 578 -18.53 -5.26 -26.27
C CYS A 578 -17.60 -6.23 -27.01
N GLY A 579 -17.71 -7.54 -26.80
CA GLY A 579 -16.95 -8.57 -27.51
C GLY A 579 -15.67 -9.03 -26.82
N TYR A 580 -15.48 -8.69 -25.53
CA TYR A 580 -14.36 -9.22 -24.74
C TYR A 580 -14.50 -10.73 -24.53
N HIS A 581 -13.37 -11.45 -24.57
CA HIS A 581 -13.35 -12.87 -24.22
C HIS A 581 -13.52 -13.03 -22.71
N ILE A 582 -14.41 -13.94 -22.31
CA ILE A 582 -14.72 -14.24 -20.91
C ILE A 582 -14.71 -15.76 -20.73
N GLU A 583 -13.96 -16.22 -19.73
CA GLU A 583 -13.83 -17.63 -19.38
C GLU A 583 -14.02 -17.84 -17.86
N PRO A 584 -14.45 -19.03 -17.39
CA PRO A 584 -14.43 -19.35 -15.96
C PRO A 584 -13.01 -19.28 -15.37
N ASP A 585 -12.84 -18.75 -14.16
CA ASP A 585 -11.55 -18.78 -13.47
C ASP A 585 -11.25 -20.21 -12.98
N VAL A 586 -10.07 -20.74 -13.30
CA VAL A 586 -9.70 -22.12 -12.96
C VAL A 586 -9.27 -22.26 -11.48
N TYR A 587 -8.95 -21.14 -10.83
CA TYR A 587 -8.41 -21.13 -9.46
C TYR A 587 -9.46 -20.79 -8.39
N THR A 588 -10.47 -19.98 -8.73
CA THR A 588 -11.43 -19.40 -7.79
C THR A 588 -12.85 -19.71 -8.25
N LYS A 589 -13.62 -20.34 -7.36
CA LYS A 589 -15.05 -20.61 -7.62
C LYS A 589 -15.84 -19.30 -7.74
N ASN A 590 -16.89 -19.31 -8.56
CA ASN A 590 -17.80 -18.17 -8.78
C ASN A 590 -17.09 -16.91 -9.33
N THR A 591 -16.02 -17.11 -10.10
CA THR A 591 -15.20 -16.04 -10.69
C THR A 591 -15.05 -16.29 -12.19
N LYS A 592 -15.01 -15.22 -12.97
CA LYS A 592 -14.72 -15.23 -14.41
C LYS A 592 -13.50 -14.36 -14.72
N CYS A 593 -12.69 -14.80 -15.67
CA CYS A 593 -11.57 -14.05 -16.23
C CYS A 593 -12.02 -13.36 -17.51
N VAL A 594 -11.72 -12.07 -17.63
CA VAL A 594 -11.94 -11.28 -18.84
C VAL A 594 -10.58 -10.90 -19.43
N GLU A 595 -10.40 -11.16 -20.73
CA GLU A 595 -9.17 -10.87 -21.45
C GLU A 595 -9.21 -9.47 -22.10
N PHE A 596 -8.23 -8.64 -21.75
CA PHE A 596 -8.04 -7.31 -22.33
C PHE A 596 -6.78 -7.29 -23.20
N PRO A 597 -6.89 -7.12 -24.53
CA PRO A 597 -5.74 -6.90 -25.38
C PRO A 597 -5.14 -5.52 -25.10
N VAL A 598 -3.86 -5.51 -24.74
CA VAL A 598 -3.10 -4.31 -24.35
C VAL A 598 -1.89 -4.19 -25.26
N LYS A 599 -1.75 -3.01 -25.88
CA LYS A 599 -0.51 -2.56 -26.51
C LYS A 599 0.19 -1.63 -25.55
N SER A 600 1.43 -1.96 -25.20
CA SER A 600 2.28 -1.12 -24.38
C SER A 600 2.67 0.15 -25.13
N GLU A 601 2.82 1.26 -24.41
CA GLU A 601 3.24 2.51 -25.00
C GLU A 601 4.64 2.37 -25.62
N HIS A 602 4.85 2.97 -26.79
CA HIS A 602 6.07 2.82 -27.59
C HIS A 602 6.47 1.37 -27.93
N ALA A 603 5.54 0.41 -27.94
CA ALA A 603 5.81 -1.00 -28.27
C ALA A 603 6.53 -1.22 -29.62
N ASP A 604 6.48 -0.26 -30.55
CA ASP A 604 7.14 -0.36 -31.85
C ASP A 604 8.50 0.36 -31.91
N SER A 605 8.96 0.98 -30.81
CA SER A 605 10.26 1.65 -30.73
C SER A 605 11.40 0.63 -30.71
N GLU A 606 12.49 0.92 -31.44
CA GLU A 606 13.72 0.11 -31.38
C GLU A 606 14.40 0.13 -30.01
N HIS A 607 14.08 1.15 -29.19
CA HIS A 607 14.58 1.30 -27.83
C HIS A 607 13.63 0.74 -26.77
N PHE A 608 12.48 0.19 -27.16
CA PHE A 608 11.60 -0.52 -26.23
C PHE A 608 12.30 -1.74 -25.63
N ALA A 609 12.12 -1.96 -24.34
CA ALA A 609 12.56 -3.17 -23.65
C ALA A 609 11.45 -3.68 -22.74
N SER A 610 11.22 -4.99 -22.75
CA SER A 610 10.29 -5.65 -21.85
C SER A 610 10.99 -6.14 -20.58
N ALA A 611 10.23 -6.35 -19.51
CA ALA A 611 10.72 -6.90 -18.24
C ALA A 611 11.46 -8.24 -18.39
N GLY A 612 11.09 -9.06 -19.38
CA GLY A 612 11.74 -10.33 -19.66
C GLY A 612 13.09 -10.22 -20.40
N ASN A 613 13.34 -9.10 -21.07
CA ASN A 613 14.51 -8.92 -21.96
C ASN A 613 15.50 -7.85 -21.46
N VAL A 614 15.11 -7.01 -20.51
CA VAL A 614 16.01 -6.04 -19.89
C VAL A 614 16.92 -6.73 -18.87
N SER A 615 18.23 -6.52 -18.99
CA SER A 615 19.20 -7.18 -18.11
C SER A 615 19.02 -6.77 -16.65
N ILE A 616 19.34 -7.68 -15.72
CA ILE A 616 19.38 -7.37 -14.27
C ILE A 616 20.26 -6.15 -13.95
N ALA A 617 21.37 -5.98 -14.69
CA ALA A 617 22.30 -4.87 -14.51
C ALA A 617 21.67 -3.51 -14.90
N GLU A 618 20.92 -3.47 -16.00
CA GLU A 618 20.22 -2.26 -16.46
C GLU A 618 19.05 -1.89 -15.53
N GLN A 619 18.33 -2.88 -15.00
CA GLN A 619 17.26 -2.61 -14.03
C GLN A 619 17.82 -1.99 -12.73
N LEU A 620 18.89 -2.55 -12.16
CA LEU A 620 19.54 -1.98 -10.97
C LEU A 620 20.18 -0.61 -11.24
N ALA A 621 20.76 -0.41 -12.42
CA ALA A 621 21.27 0.90 -12.85
C ALA A 621 20.15 1.96 -12.93
N THR A 622 18.98 1.57 -13.46
CA THR A 622 17.80 2.44 -13.54
C THR A 622 17.28 2.79 -12.14
N GLN A 623 17.27 1.82 -11.22
CA GLN A 623 16.90 2.05 -9.83
C GLN A 623 17.87 3.03 -9.15
N ALA A 624 19.17 2.81 -9.32
CA ALA A 624 20.22 3.68 -8.78
C ALA A 624 20.16 5.09 -9.37
N PHE A 625 19.83 5.23 -10.66
CA PHE A 625 19.62 6.53 -11.31
C PHE A 625 18.50 7.32 -10.61
N LEU A 626 17.33 6.70 -10.42
CA LEU A 626 16.19 7.36 -9.76
C LEU A 626 16.49 7.67 -8.29
N GLN A 627 17.20 6.79 -7.58
CA GLN A 627 17.62 7.04 -6.20
C GLN A 627 18.63 8.20 -6.12
N LYS A 628 19.45 8.37 -7.17
CA LYS A 628 20.49 9.38 -7.23
C LYS A 628 19.98 10.77 -7.56
N TYR A 629 19.07 10.89 -8.52
CA TYR A 629 18.68 12.19 -9.08
C TYR A 629 17.24 12.61 -8.74
N TRP A 630 16.35 11.67 -8.43
CA TRP A 630 14.94 11.97 -8.12
C TRP A 630 14.60 11.82 -6.65
N SER A 631 14.73 10.60 -6.11
CA SER A 631 14.13 10.21 -4.83
C SER A 631 15.03 10.56 -3.65
N ASP A 632 14.52 11.36 -2.72
CA ASP A 632 15.14 11.59 -1.41
C ASP A 632 14.60 10.63 -0.32
N ASN A 633 13.47 9.96 -0.55
CA ASN A 633 13.09 8.73 0.12
C ASN A 633 13.82 7.54 -0.53
N ALA A 634 13.11 6.48 -0.96
CA ALA A 634 13.66 5.32 -1.66
C ALA A 634 12.99 5.11 -3.03
N VAL A 635 13.41 4.07 -3.75
CA VAL A 635 12.89 3.70 -5.08
C VAL A 635 12.44 2.25 -5.02
N SER A 636 11.12 2.04 -5.05
CA SER A 636 10.55 0.70 -5.05
C SER A 636 10.47 0.15 -6.46
N CYS A 637 11.03 -1.03 -6.64
CA CYS A 637 10.86 -1.85 -7.82
C CYS A 637 11.23 -3.31 -7.49
N THR A 638 10.49 -4.26 -8.05
CA THR A 638 11.02 -5.61 -8.26
C THR A 638 11.97 -5.61 -9.45
N ILE A 639 13.19 -6.08 -9.22
CA ILE A 639 14.16 -6.40 -10.26
C ILE A 639 13.96 -7.86 -10.66
N THR A 640 13.58 -8.12 -11.92
CA THR A 640 13.42 -9.49 -12.41
C THR A 640 14.72 -10.00 -13.04
N PHE A 641 14.97 -11.30 -12.95
CA PHE A 641 16.16 -11.91 -13.56
C PHE A 641 15.87 -13.29 -14.13
N GLN A 642 16.55 -13.63 -15.21
CA GLN A 642 16.52 -14.96 -15.80
C GLN A 642 17.41 -15.92 -15.02
N PRO A 643 17.18 -17.25 -15.07
CA PRO A 643 18.04 -18.23 -14.40
C PRO A 643 19.53 -18.09 -14.77
N SER A 644 19.84 -17.69 -16.01
CA SER A 644 21.21 -17.44 -16.48
C SER A 644 21.90 -16.23 -15.84
N GLU A 645 21.14 -15.31 -15.26
CA GLU A 645 21.64 -14.09 -14.61
C GLU A 645 21.87 -14.27 -13.10
N THR A 646 21.52 -15.43 -12.53
CA THR A 646 21.62 -15.71 -11.08
C THR A 646 23.00 -15.39 -10.49
N GLN A 647 24.07 -15.72 -11.22
CA GLN A 647 25.45 -15.49 -10.76
C GLN A 647 25.84 -14.00 -10.69
N GLN A 648 25.04 -13.12 -11.30
CA GLN A 648 25.26 -11.67 -11.29
C GLN A 648 24.67 -10.98 -10.07
N ILE A 649 23.75 -11.62 -9.33
CA ILE A 649 23.00 -11.01 -8.22
C ILE A 649 23.94 -10.47 -7.14
N ALA A 650 24.79 -11.32 -6.55
CA ALA A 650 25.68 -10.90 -5.47
C ALA A 650 26.68 -9.80 -5.90
N PRO A 651 27.38 -9.92 -7.05
CA PRO A 651 28.25 -8.84 -7.56
C PRO A 651 27.52 -7.50 -7.77
N LEU A 652 26.31 -7.53 -8.33
CA LEU A 652 25.54 -6.31 -8.59
C LEU A 652 25.03 -5.66 -7.30
N LEU A 653 24.53 -6.46 -6.35
CA LEU A 653 24.14 -5.96 -5.02
C LEU A 653 25.34 -5.31 -4.31
N ALA A 654 26.51 -5.95 -4.35
CA ALA A 654 27.74 -5.40 -3.79
C ALA A 654 28.15 -4.08 -4.47
N LYS A 655 27.98 -3.98 -5.80
CA LYS A 655 28.26 -2.79 -6.59
C LYS A 655 27.36 -1.62 -6.20
N TYR A 656 26.05 -1.85 -6.09
CA TYR A 656 25.06 -0.82 -5.82
C TYR A 656 24.75 -0.59 -4.33
N ARG A 657 25.47 -1.24 -3.41
CA ARG A 657 25.25 -1.14 -1.95
C ARG A 657 25.22 0.28 -1.39
N ASN A 658 25.93 1.21 -2.03
CA ASN A 658 26.04 2.63 -1.65
C ASN A 658 25.24 3.56 -2.59
N ALA A 659 24.34 3.00 -3.40
CA ALA A 659 23.54 3.74 -4.38
C ALA A 659 22.03 3.49 -4.24
N ILE A 660 21.62 2.42 -3.55
CA ILE A 660 20.23 1.97 -3.46
C ILE A 660 19.85 1.78 -1.99
N LYS A 661 18.74 2.40 -1.56
CA LYS A 661 18.25 2.30 -0.16
C LYS A 661 17.42 1.06 0.12
N SER A 662 16.71 0.55 -0.88
CA SER A 662 15.87 -0.64 -0.76
C SER A 662 15.86 -1.38 -2.08
N THR A 663 15.88 -2.71 -2.09
CA THR A 663 15.76 -3.47 -3.34
C THR A 663 15.10 -4.83 -3.08
N SER A 664 14.39 -5.31 -4.10
CA SER A 664 13.73 -6.61 -4.12
C SER A 664 14.00 -7.24 -5.48
N LEU A 665 14.32 -8.52 -5.48
CA LEU A 665 14.66 -9.28 -6.67
C LEU A 665 13.74 -10.49 -6.77
N LEU A 666 13.27 -10.82 -7.97
CA LEU A 666 12.38 -11.97 -8.18
C LEU A 666 12.81 -12.75 -9.43
N PRO A 667 12.89 -14.09 -9.36
CA PRO A 667 13.05 -14.89 -10.57
C PRO A 667 11.92 -14.60 -11.57
N TYR A 668 12.28 -14.35 -12.82
CA TYR A 668 11.30 -14.14 -13.88
C TYR A 668 10.53 -15.44 -14.15
N ALA A 669 9.20 -15.43 -14.03
CA ALA A 669 8.37 -16.63 -14.09
C ALA A 669 7.72 -16.90 -15.45
N GLY A 670 7.71 -15.93 -16.37
CA GLY A 670 7.10 -16.09 -17.71
C GLY A 670 5.62 -16.49 -17.66
N ASP A 671 5.25 -17.49 -18.46
CA ASP A 671 3.86 -17.93 -18.69
C ASP A 671 3.49 -19.19 -17.89
N ALA A 672 4.07 -19.38 -16.70
CA ALA A 672 3.94 -20.62 -15.93
C ALA A 672 2.52 -20.92 -15.38
N PHE A 673 1.53 -20.07 -15.62
CA PHE A 673 0.16 -20.19 -15.11
C PHE A 673 -0.84 -20.41 -16.25
N GLU A 674 -1.81 -21.30 -16.05
CA GLU A 674 -2.89 -21.61 -17.01
C GLU A 674 -3.68 -20.36 -17.40
N GLN A 675 -4.03 -19.53 -16.41
CA GLN A 675 -4.65 -18.21 -16.63
C GLN A 675 -3.73 -17.11 -16.13
N ALA A 676 -2.58 -16.96 -16.79
CA ALA A 676 -1.61 -15.91 -16.45
C ALA A 676 -2.28 -14.51 -16.52
N PRO A 677 -2.06 -13.65 -15.51
CA PRO A 677 -2.65 -12.31 -15.48
C PRO A 677 -2.09 -11.38 -16.55
N LYS A 678 -0.86 -11.64 -17.01
CA LYS A 678 -0.21 -10.97 -18.15
C LYS A 678 0.35 -12.06 -19.06
N GLN A 679 -0.18 -12.20 -20.26
CA GLN A 679 0.26 -13.18 -21.26
C GLN A 679 0.80 -12.45 -22.50
N PRO A 680 2.08 -12.63 -22.87
CA PRO A 680 2.63 -12.06 -24.10
C PRO A 680 1.92 -12.63 -25.33
N ILE A 681 1.65 -11.77 -26.31
CA ILE A 681 1.09 -12.17 -27.61
C ILE A 681 1.83 -11.45 -28.73
N THR A 682 1.67 -11.93 -29.96
CA THR A 682 2.16 -11.26 -31.15
C THR A 682 1.28 -10.07 -31.54
N ASN A 683 1.82 -9.15 -32.34
CA ASN A 683 1.04 -8.03 -32.92
C ASN A 683 -0.16 -8.55 -33.76
N THR A 684 0.01 -9.69 -34.44
CA THR A 684 -1.06 -10.31 -35.24
C THR A 684 -2.21 -10.78 -34.35
N GLU A 685 -1.90 -11.47 -33.25
CA GLU A 685 -2.92 -11.90 -32.27
C GLU A 685 -3.59 -10.71 -31.59
N TYR A 686 -2.81 -9.69 -31.20
CA TYR A 686 -3.34 -8.45 -30.63
C TYR A 686 -4.38 -7.81 -31.58
N LYS A 687 -4.03 -7.63 -32.85
CA LYS A 687 -4.95 -7.08 -33.86
C LYS A 687 -6.18 -7.97 -34.05
N ALA A 688 -6.03 -9.29 -34.02
CA ALA A 688 -7.14 -10.23 -34.12
C ALA A 688 -8.07 -10.22 -32.89
N CYS A 689 -7.55 -9.91 -31.70
CA CYS A 689 -8.39 -9.69 -30.52
C CYS A 689 -9.16 -8.37 -30.62
N LEU A 690 -8.52 -7.30 -31.11
CA LEU A 690 -9.18 -6.01 -31.27
C LEU A 690 -10.36 -6.05 -32.25
N THR A 691 -10.31 -6.84 -33.32
CA THR A 691 -11.45 -6.94 -34.26
C THR A 691 -12.70 -7.56 -33.66
N LYS A 692 -12.57 -8.27 -32.52
CA LYS A 692 -13.70 -8.82 -31.77
C LYS A 692 -14.33 -7.79 -30.84
N ILE A 693 -13.60 -6.74 -30.46
CA ILE A 693 -14.09 -5.69 -29.56
C ILE A 693 -14.74 -4.59 -30.40
N THR A 694 -16.07 -4.51 -30.40
CA THR A 694 -16.84 -3.69 -31.34
C THR A 694 -17.44 -2.43 -30.74
N ASP A 695 -17.46 -2.30 -29.42
CA ASP A 695 -18.09 -1.19 -28.72
C ASP A 695 -17.25 -0.73 -27.51
N ASP A 696 -17.45 0.53 -27.12
CA ASP A 696 -16.86 1.11 -25.92
C ASP A 696 -17.66 0.72 -24.66
N VAL A 697 -16.96 0.14 -23.68
CA VAL A 697 -17.58 -0.40 -22.45
C VAL A 697 -18.22 0.68 -21.59
N GLU A 698 -17.64 1.88 -21.50
CA GLU A 698 -18.19 3.00 -20.73
C GLU A 698 -19.51 3.45 -21.36
N MET A 699 -19.54 3.59 -22.68
CA MET A 699 -20.72 4.00 -23.44
C MET A 699 -21.84 2.94 -23.45
N VAL A 700 -21.52 1.64 -23.50
CA VAL A 700 -22.52 0.58 -23.36
C VAL A 700 -23.06 0.57 -21.93
N TYR A 701 -22.19 0.63 -20.92
CA TYR A 701 -22.60 0.66 -19.51
C TYR A 701 -23.55 1.83 -19.22
N ALA A 702 -23.21 3.05 -19.66
CA ALA A 702 -24.01 4.25 -19.45
C ALA A 702 -25.40 4.16 -20.09
N ARG A 703 -25.54 3.48 -21.25
CA ARG A 703 -26.83 3.26 -21.91
C ARG A 703 -27.70 2.23 -21.17
N GLU A 704 -27.08 1.19 -20.60
CA GLU A 704 -27.80 0.05 -20.02
C GLU A 704 -28.13 0.23 -18.53
N HIS A 705 -27.39 1.07 -17.81
CA HIS A 705 -27.50 1.20 -16.36
C HIS A 705 -27.83 2.62 -15.89
N GLY A 706 -28.70 3.32 -16.61
CA GLY A 706 -29.22 4.64 -16.22
C GLY A 706 -29.86 4.71 -14.83
N LEU A 707 -30.16 3.56 -14.20
CA LEU A 707 -30.50 3.37 -12.79
C LEU A 707 -29.93 1.98 -12.35
N GLU A 708 -28.86 1.93 -11.56
CA GLU A 708 -28.33 0.66 -11.02
C GLU A 708 -29.27 0.17 -9.91
N ASN A 709 -29.69 -1.10 -9.87
CA ASN A 709 -30.39 -1.62 -8.68
C ASN A 709 -29.41 -1.76 -7.51
N GLN A 710 -29.85 -1.49 -6.28
CA GLN A 710 -29.02 -1.60 -5.08
C GLN A 710 -28.44 -3.02 -4.86
N ASP A 711 -29.09 -4.05 -5.41
CA ASP A 711 -28.65 -5.45 -5.41
C ASP A 711 -27.62 -5.78 -6.52
N LEU A 712 -27.37 -4.85 -7.45
CA LEU A 712 -26.37 -4.94 -8.53
C LEU A 712 -25.09 -4.18 -8.16
N GLU A 713 -24.85 -3.86 -6.87
CA GLU A 713 -23.60 -3.26 -6.42
C GLU A 713 -22.42 -4.08 -6.98
N ILE A 714 -21.49 -3.42 -7.69
CA ILE A 714 -20.21 -4.02 -8.06
C ILE A 714 -19.52 -4.38 -6.76
N VAL A 715 -19.58 -5.66 -6.40
CA VAL A 715 -18.87 -6.19 -5.25
C VAL A 715 -17.39 -6.07 -5.61
N GLY A 716 -16.72 -5.03 -5.10
CA GLY A 716 -15.31 -4.77 -5.37
C GLY A 716 -14.52 -6.07 -5.29
N GLN A 717 -13.80 -6.42 -6.36
CA GLN A 717 -13.40 -7.81 -6.64
C GLN A 717 -11.87 -8.02 -6.66
N GLN A 718 -11.45 -9.28 -6.51
CA GLN A 718 -10.38 -9.83 -5.64
C GLN A 718 -8.93 -9.48 -5.96
N ASP A 719 -8.58 -9.03 -7.17
CA ASP A 719 -7.21 -9.27 -7.68
C ASP A 719 -6.51 -8.10 -8.36
N CYS A 720 -7.02 -6.88 -8.19
CA CYS A 720 -6.50 -5.74 -8.96
C CYS A 720 -6.15 -4.51 -8.13
N VAL A 721 -6.09 -4.64 -6.81
CA VAL A 721 -5.79 -3.52 -5.88
C VAL A 721 -4.35 -3.57 -5.34
N ASP A 722 -3.56 -4.54 -5.83
CA ASP A 722 -2.20 -4.87 -5.38
C ASP A 722 -1.17 -3.87 -5.91
N GLY A 723 -1.30 -2.58 -5.62
CA GLY A 723 -0.23 -1.60 -5.86
C GLY A 723 1.06 -1.85 -5.04
N SER A 724 1.30 -3.10 -4.65
CA SER A 724 2.44 -3.70 -3.98
C SER A 724 2.83 -4.95 -4.76
N CYS A 725 4.12 -5.27 -4.85
CA CYS A 725 4.60 -6.53 -5.40
C CYS A 725 3.75 -7.71 -4.89
N PRO A 726 3.48 -8.73 -5.73
CA PRO A 726 2.70 -9.89 -5.29
C PRO A 726 3.32 -10.43 -4.00
N ILE A 727 2.56 -10.39 -2.91
CA ILE A 727 2.91 -11.05 -1.67
C ILE A 727 2.85 -12.54 -1.98
N LYS A 728 3.97 -13.25 -1.83
CA LYS A 728 4.05 -14.70 -2.03
C LYS A 728 3.97 -15.46 -0.71
#